data_AF-A0A399ZMC0-F1
#
_entry.id   AF-A0A399ZMC0-F1
#
_cell.length_a   1.000
_cell.length_b   1.000
_cell.length_c   1.000
_cell.angle_alpha   90.00
_cell.angle_beta   90.00
_cell.angle_gamma   90.00
#
_symmetry.space_group_name_H-M   'P 1'
#
loop_
_entity.id
_entity.type
_entity.pdbx_description
1 polymer ?
#
loop_
_entity_poly.entity_id
_entity_poly.type
_entity_poly.pdbx_seq_one_letter_code
_entity_poly.pdbx_strand_id
1 'polypeptide(L)'
;MLRINRHFVWSVFLILVVIINLMNVNVALADDGVPTPPPTEEPTEPPVEPTEPPVLVAETPSATEAPTQAPAVESTPTATDAPVATEETPASAEQNPDGEEAEALDILQTLPENSDIVVLDENGNLVSLASQQAVNIILETDPMWCPVIAGVPTLPGGAGCTINFATGQALINDMDASNPGSSISSYEQDGIVYFTTNPGGSFALIPGGGSAIDTADYNALKGYNLTLQGGWNGSNGGAATFTGQTNFGNNTLTVGTNGNPWVGNVTLTNFSFSGVSSSNAVTVYTTSGDITLNNVDVAQQAGRNYTAALNSTSGDITVQNGSSFDGNNSGNNRNRGFSASTNSGSITISDTTFAQARGCTPFFFTCIDALENFNGATLDAPASTVTLTNVTSNNNDLNGIEINAATATLTNVTTNNNNLSGIQVNNANTVNLNNVTANDNGTLIFGSGVNVNGTGATLVNISGGTFNNNAAYGVSVFNGTLNVTTPMNSCTGNNLGCTNDAVPPVLSLPANMTLEATGPSGAVATFTATATDNVNGNLPVTCNPASGSTFPIATTTVNCSASDANGNTANGSFTVTVQDTTGPALNLPANMTLEATSPSGAVATFSPTANDIVDGARPVTCVPASGSTFPITTTTVNCSASDTRGNTTNGSFTVTVQDTTAPTLTVPADMTLEATGPSGAVATFTATATDIVDLTVTVVCAPPSGSTFPITTTTVTCTATDDYNNSTSDTFNVTVQDTTAPTLTLPANMTLEATGPSGAVATFSASASDIVDGARPVTCVPPSGSTFPITTTTVNCSSTDTSGNTANGSFTVTVQDTTPPTLTLPANMTLEATGPSGAVATFSASASDIVDGALPVTCVPPSGSTFPITTTTVNCSSTDTNGNTANGSFTVTVQDTTPPVISPMADMLVHTLSELGAQAFYTSPSTSDIVDGAGVAVCSPVSGSLFAPGNTTVTCTASDSHGNTSSITFNVHINFNPPKPGLTGFGGAHILVTGGEVIDLACNMIVNAFGTTVKFHNLCDLQAVINEVSANALPSALPNGFTFVQGLDIQILAGGQALTSLPKTSGVEIDFPLPDGSAYAVMYWNNGQWVEITQPMNAGDLFNILSKNAAVELYKMSSSNSSFQNVLTTDLTGIFVLVKK
;
A
#
# COMPACT_ATOMS: atom_id res chain seq x y z
N MET A 1 47.91 -58.35 17.45
CA MET A 1 48.77 -59.56 17.53
C MET A 1 50.24 -59.14 17.34
N LEU A 2 51.18 -60.09 17.46
CA LEU A 2 52.63 -60.10 17.16
C LEU A 2 53.20 -59.03 16.18
N ARG A 3 54.49 -58.59 16.21
CA ARG A 3 55.62 -58.75 17.17
C ARG A 3 56.80 -57.79 16.84
N ILE A 4 57.35 -57.13 17.87
CA ILE A 4 58.77 -56.89 18.24
C ILE A 4 59.88 -56.86 17.15
N ASN A 5 60.53 -55.69 16.96
CA ASN A 5 61.99 -55.42 17.13
C ASN A 5 62.26 -53.92 16.86
N ARG A 6 63.00 -53.08 17.62
CA ARG A 6 64.02 -53.20 18.69
C ARG A 6 65.50 -53.30 18.25
N HIS A 7 66.06 -52.22 17.66
CA HIS A 7 67.52 -51.95 17.64
C HIS A 7 67.87 -50.47 17.31
N PHE A 8 67.85 -49.54 18.29
CA PHE A 8 68.80 -48.39 18.35
C PHE A 8 68.86 -47.66 19.71
N VAL A 9 68.78 -48.38 20.83
CA VAL A 9 69.17 -47.80 22.13
C VAL A 9 70.69 -47.89 22.23
N TRP A 10 71.42 -46.77 22.07
CA TRP A 10 72.78 -46.57 22.62
C TRP A 10 73.32 -45.11 22.60
N SER A 11 72.50 -44.10 22.27
CA SER A 11 72.96 -42.68 22.16
C SER A 11 72.37 -41.71 23.21
N VAL A 12 71.39 -42.15 24.02
CA VAL A 12 70.68 -41.28 25.00
C VAL A 12 71.41 -41.27 26.36
N PHE A 13 72.72 -41.02 26.36
CA PHE A 13 73.56 -41.09 27.57
C PHE A 13 74.56 -39.92 27.73
N LEU A 14 74.37 -38.82 26.99
CA LEU A 14 75.28 -37.66 27.01
C LEU A 14 74.62 -36.32 27.39
N ILE A 15 73.34 -36.32 27.78
CA ILE A 15 72.61 -35.09 28.20
C ILE A 15 71.98 -35.32 29.58
N LEU A 16 72.82 -35.64 30.57
CA LEU A 16 72.43 -35.69 31.99
C LEU A 16 73.58 -35.29 32.97
N VAL A 17 74.64 -34.63 32.48
CA VAL A 17 75.68 -34.04 33.35
C VAL A 17 76.18 -32.72 32.75
N VAL A 18 75.42 -31.65 32.94
CA VAL A 18 75.84 -30.23 33.04
C VAL A 18 74.57 -29.39 33.32
N ILE A 19 74.67 -28.38 34.19
CA ILE A 19 73.56 -27.54 34.67
C ILE A 19 72.45 -28.33 35.41
N ILE A 20 72.88 -29.11 36.41
CA ILE A 20 72.25 -28.94 37.73
C ILE A 20 72.92 -27.69 38.32
N ASN A 21 72.19 -26.59 38.44
CA ASN A 21 72.47 -25.49 39.40
C ASN A 21 71.39 -24.41 39.36
N LEU A 22 70.24 -24.68 39.99
CA LEU A 22 69.69 -23.85 41.08
C LEU A 22 68.36 -24.44 41.57
N MET A 23 68.44 -25.17 42.68
CA MET A 23 67.32 -25.34 43.60
C MET A 23 67.11 -23.99 44.31
N ASN A 24 65.91 -23.59 44.73
CA ASN A 24 65.20 -24.26 45.81
C ASN A 24 63.69 -24.37 45.64
N VAL A 25 63.19 -25.50 46.13
CA VAL A 25 61.79 -25.81 46.41
C VAL A 25 61.44 -25.32 47.82
N ASN A 26 60.17 -25.04 48.10
CA ASN A 26 59.55 -25.47 49.35
C ASN A 26 58.04 -25.71 49.17
N VAL A 27 57.54 -26.77 49.82
CA VAL A 27 56.18 -27.32 49.65
C VAL A 27 55.64 -27.82 50.98
N ALA A 28 54.39 -27.46 51.31
CA ALA A 28 53.44 -28.19 52.16
C ALA A 28 52.04 -27.61 51.87
N LEU A 29 51.03 -28.33 51.33
CA LEU A 29 50.38 -29.60 51.71
C LEU A 29 49.26 -29.45 52.76
N ALA A 30 48.03 -29.78 52.33
CA ALA A 30 46.96 -30.48 53.07
C ALA A 30 46.37 -29.86 54.36
N ASP A 31 45.12 -30.07 54.78
CA ASP A 31 43.83 -30.55 54.18
C ASP A 31 42.70 -29.80 54.99
N ASP A 32 41.39 -30.09 55.09
CA ASP A 32 40.48 -31.21 54.77
C ASP A 32 39.02 -30.68 54.71
N GLY A 33 38.06 -31.48 54.21
CA GLY A 33 36.65 -31.41 54.66
C GLY A 33 35.59 -30.93 53.66
N VAL A 34 34.62 -31.81 53.35
CA VAL A 34 33.35 -31.54 52.65
C VAL A 34 32.22 -32.25 53.42
N PRO A 35 31.07 -31.57 53.70
CA PRO A 35 29.78 -32.14 53.27
C PRO A 35 28.65 -31.13 52.94
N THR A 36 27.80 -31.52 51.99
CA THR A 36 26.45 -31.02 51.67
C THR A 36 25.38 -31.82 52.51
N PRO A 37 24.03 -31.65 52.46
CA PRO A 37 23.19 -31.12 51.37
C PRO A 37 21.90 -30.32 51.87
N PRO A 38 20.62 -30.41 51.35
CA PRO A 38 19.65 -29.27 51.31
C PRO A 38 18.30 -29.66 52.00
N PRO A 39 17.06 -29.27 51.57
CA PRO A 39 16.53 -28.13 50.80
C PRO A 39 15.35 -27.38 51.51
N THR A 40 14.78 -26.34 50.88
CA THR A 40 13.41 -25.84 51.18
C THR A 40 12.72 -25.27 49.92
N GLU A 41 11.40 -25.08 49.98
CA GLU A 41 10.48 -24.94 48.82
C GLU A 41 10.05 -23.49 48.48
N GLU A 42 9.23 -23.40 47.43
CA GLU A 42 8.53 -22.25 46.83
C GLU A 42 7.55 -21.52 47.81
N PRO A 43 7.07 -20.29 47.50
CA PRO A 43 5.89 -20.18 46.61
C PRO A 43 5.83 -18.96 45.66
N THR A 44 4.92 -19.05 44.70
CA THR A 44 4.50 -18.04 43.70
C THR A 44 3.53 -16.97 44.24
N GLU A 45 3.52 -15.74 43.69
CA GLU A 45 2.34 -15.06 43.07
C GLU A 45 2.74 -13.71 42.35
N PRO A 46 1.87 -12.80 41.83
CA PRO A 46 1.86 -12.46 40.40
C PRO A 46 2.31 -11.02 40.02
N PRO A 47 2.50 -10.72 38.72
CA PRO A 47 2.67 -9.35 38.22
C PRO A 47 1.35 -8.55 38.20
N VAL A 48 1.44 -7.21 38.30
CA VAL A 48 0.30 -6.28 38.44
C VAL A 48 0.13 -5.41 37.18
N GLU A 49 -1.12 -5.25 36.74
CA GLU A 49 -1.56 -4.34 35.67
C GLU A 49 -1.94 -2.95 36.25
N PRO A 50 -1.63 -1.83 35.56
CA PRO A 50 -2.18 -0.52 35.89
C PRO A 50 -3.18 -0.01 34.82
N THR A 51 -4.47 -0.07 35.14
CA THR A 51 -5.50 0.75 34.49
C THR A 51 -5.83 1.98 35.34
N GLU A 52 -6.14 3.11 34.67
CA GLU A 52 -7.29 4.04 34.89
C GLU A 52 -6.92 5.56 34.92
N PRO A 53 -7.88 6.51 34.67
CA PRO A 53 -8.86 6.55 33.57
C PRO A 53 -8.97 8.02 32.99
N PRO A 54 -10.12 8.69 32.65
CA PRO A 54 -10.14 9.63 31.51
C PRO A 54 -10.61 11.08 31.81
N VAL A 55 -10.59 11.96 30.78
CA VAL A 55 -11.21 13.29 30.80
C VAL A 55 -11.93 13.59 29.47
N LEU A 56 -13.16 14.11 29.54
CA LEU A 56 -13.99 14.64 28.44
C LEU A 56 -13.75 16.17 28.31
N VAL A 57 -14.04 16.89 27.22
CA VAL A 57 -15.31 17.02 26.47
C VAL A 57 -15.02 17.49 25.02
N ALA A 58 -15.97 17.27 24.09
CA ALA A 58 -15.85 17.55 22.65
C ALA A 58 -16.27 18.97 22.24
N GLU A 59 -15.99 19.32 20.97
CA GLU A 59 -16.95 20.07 20.13
C GLU A 59 -16.84 19.64 18.65
N THR A 60 -17.92 19.88 17.88
CA THR A 60 -18.12 19.54 16.44
C THR A 60 -18.74 20.80 15.75
N PRO A 61 -18.90 20.97 14.41
CA PRO A 61 -19.14 19.90 13.41
C PRO A 61 -18.71 20.10 11.92
N SER A 62 -18.87 19.01 11.15
CA SER A 62 -19.42 18.90 9.78
C SER A 62 -19.13 19.92 8.66
N ALA A 63 -18.63 19.41 7.51
CA ALA A 63 -18.99 19.85 6.16
C ALA A 63 -18.87 18.68 5.16
N THR A 64 -19.57 18.76 4.02
CA THR A 64 -19.75 17.67 3.04
C THR A 64 -19.46 18.15 1.61
N GLU A 65 -19.36 17.19 0.67
CA GLU A 65 -19.42 17.33 -0.80
C GLU A 65 -18.15 17.79 -1.57
N ALA A 66 -17.78 16.95 -2.54
CA ALA A 66 -17.21 17.36 -3.84
C ALA A 66 -18.34 17.34 -4.87
N PRO A 67 -18.21 17.99 -6.06
CA PRO A 67 -17.88 17.17 -7.25
C PRO A 67 -17.20 17.88 -8.45
N THR A 68 -16.57 17.09 -9.34
CA THR A 68 -16.27 17.37 -10.78
C THR A 68 -15.27 18.51 -11.11
N GLN A 69 -14.63 18.61 -12.29
CA GLN A 69 -14.82 17.94 -13.60
C GLN A 69 -13.48 17.79 -14.40
N ALA A 70 -13.45 16.92 -15.41
CA ALA A 70 -12.41 16.80 -16.46
C ALA A 70 -12.87 17.54 -17.78
N PRO A 71 -12.28 17.44 -19.01
CA PRO A 71 -11.18 16.56 -19.51
C PRO A 71 -10.21 17.13 -20.60
N ALA A 72 -9.29 16.26 -21.08
CA ALA A 72 -8.55 16.28 -22.37
C ALA A 72 -7.49 17.42 -22.59
N VAL A 73 -6.54 17.39 -23.55
CA VAL A 73 -6.31 16.66 -24.83
C VAL A 73 -4.79 16.34 -24.93
N GLU A 74 -4.33 15.08 -24.96
CA GLU A 74 -3.90 14.28 -26.14
C GLU A 74 -2.83 14.90 -27.08
N SER A 75 -1.64 14.27 -27.17
CA SER A 75 -0.96 13.91 -28.44
C SER A 75 0.43 13.27 -28.23
N THR A 76 0.71 12.19 -28.95
CA THR A 76 2.07 11.69 -29.29
C THR A 76 2.26 11.80 -30.81
N PRO A 77 3.49 11.73 -31.35
CA PRO A 77 3.96 10.43 -31.86
C PRO A 77 5.48 10.16 -31.82
N THR A 78 5.79 8.90 -32.16
CA THR A 78 7.05 8.21 -32.52
C THR A 78 7.84 8.84 -33.70
N ALA A 79 9.10 8.44 -34.05
CA ALA A 79 10.22 7.69 -33.41
C ALA A 79 11.47 7.72 -34.37
N THR A 80 12.54 6.97 -34.04
CA THR A 80 13.77 6.68 -34.85
C THR A 80 14.74 7.87 -35.08
N ASP A 81 16.07 7.69 -35.20
CA ASP A 81 16.92 6.47 -35.26
C ASP A 81 18.31 6.68 -34.59
N ALA A 82 19.12 5.62 -34.46
CA ALA A 82 20.44 5.55 -33.80
C ALA A 82 21.62 5.91 -34.77
N PRO A 83 22.96 5.73 -34.49
CA PRO A 83 23.62 4.98 -33.40
C PRO A 83 25.01 5.49 -32.85
N VAL A 84 25.61 4.65 -31.97
CA VAL A 84 27.06 4.51 -31.59
C VAL A 84 27.58 5.16 -30.28
N ALA A 85 27.54 4.33 -29.23
CA ALA A 85 28.57 4.04 -28.20
C ALA A 85 29.31 5.13 -27.39
N THR A 86 29.17 5.02 -26.06
CA THR A 86 30.28 4.66 -25.13
C THR A 86 29.76 3.72 -24.04
N GLU A 87 30.66 3.10 -23.26
CA GLU A 87 30.37 2.10 -22.23
C GLU A 87 29.98 2.75 -20.88
N GLU A 88 29.04 2.16 -20.15
CA GLU A 88 29.00 2.18 -18.67
C GLU A 88 28.43 0.85 -18.13
N THR A 89 28.96 0.40 -16.99
CA THR A 89 28.55 -0.80 -16.24
C THR A 89 27.78 -0.45 -14.97
N PRO A 90 26.97 -1.36 -14.39
CA PRO A 90 25.83 -0.98 -13.55
C PRO A 90 26.19 -0.55 -12.12
N ALA A 91 25.25 0.17 -11.50
CA ALA A 91 25.31 0.59 -10.11
C ALA A 91 25.29 -0.61 -9.14
N SER A 92 26.12 -0.53 -8.08
CA SER A 92 25.97 -1.35 -6.88
C SER A 92 25.14 -0.62 -5.84
N ALA A 93 24.29 -1.36 -5.13
CA ALA A 93 23.72 -0.91 -3.86
C ALA A 93 24.72 -1.07 -2.71
N GLU A 94 24.29 -0.65 -1.52
CA GLU A 94 25.03 -0.50 -0.27
C GLU A 94 25.77 -1.78 0.20
N GLN A 95 26.99 -1.60 0.72
CA GLN A 95 27.57 -2.46 1.74
C GLN A 95 28.13 -1.58 2.86
N ASN A 96 27.80 -1.91 4.11
CA ASN A 96 28.47 -1.36 5.30
C ASN A 96 29.84 -2.04 5.49
N PRO A 97 30.92 -1.27 5.65
CA PRO A 97 32.14 -1.74 6.30
C PRO A 97 32.20 -1.20 7.74
N ASP A 98 31.73 -1.99 8.72
CA ASP A 98 32.04 -1.72 10.14
C ASP A 98 33.53 -2.00 10.38
N GLY A 99 34.36 -0.96 10.47
CA GLY A 99 35.78 -1.07 10.79
C GLY A 99 36.57 0.23 10.65
N GLU A 100 37.20 0.64 11.76
CA GLU A 100 38.19 1.75 11.88
C GLU A 100 37.67 3.20 11.89
N GLU A 101 36.70 3.53 12.76
CA GLU A 101 36.56 4.88 13.35
C GLU A 101 37.03 4.88 14.82
N ALA A 102 38.17 5.52 15.13
CA ALA A 102 38.64 5.65 16.53
C ALA A 102 39.58 6.84 16.87
N GLU A 103 40.04 7.67 15.92
CA GLU A 103 41.03 8.76 16.21
C GLU A 103 40.56 10.20 15.87
N ALA A 104 39.24 10.47 15.88
CA ALA A 104 38.70 11.82 15.67
C ALA A 104 38.25 12.57 16.95
N LEU A 105 38.14 11.88 18.11
CA LEU A 105 37.34 12.37 19.24
C LEU A 105 38.09 13.17 20.33
N ASP A 106 39.42 13.34 20.21
CA ASP A 106 40.23 13.92 21.30
C ASP A 106 40.28 15.47 21.31
N ILE A 107 40.09 16.10 20.14
CA ILE A 107 40.15 17.57 19.97
C ILE A 107 39.06 18.28 20.82
N LEU A 108 37.87 17.68 20.91
CA LEU A 108 36.69 18.26 21.58
C LEU A 108 36.82 18.34 23.11
N GLN A 109 37.79 17.66 23.73
CA GLN A 109 37.95 17.62 25.20
C GLN A 109 38.63 18.88 25.79
N THR A 110 38.97 19.87 24.97
CA THR A 110 39.78 21.04 25.38
C THR A 110 39.01 22.36 25.55
N LEU A 111 37.70 22.38 25.24
CA LEU A 111 36.89 23.60 25.21
C LEU A 111 36.15 23.87 26.54
N PRO A 112 35.93 25.14 26.93
CA PRO A 112 35.17 25.47 28.14
C PRO A 112 33.69 25.06 28.05
N GLU A 113 33.11 24.62 29.17
CA GLU A 113 31.68 24.32 29.28
C GLU A 113 30.82 25.52 28.85
N ASN A 114 29.77 25.25 28.06
CA ASN A 114 28.89 26.23 27.39
C ASN A 114 29.52 26.94 26.17
N SER A 115 30.31 26.22 25.38
CA SER A 115 30.75 26.64 24.03
C SER A 115 29.83 26.03 22.96
N ASP A 116 28.87 26.79 22.42
CA ASP A 116 28.05 26.36 21.28
C ASP A 116 28.88 26.40 19.99
N ILE A 117 29.33 25.24 19.52
CA ILE A 117 30.01 25.08 18.23
C ILE A 117 28.96 24.80 17.15
N VAL A 118 29.05 25.52 16.03
CA VAL A 118 28.29 25.22 14.81
C VAL A 118 29.25 25.05 13.64
N VAL A 119 29.04 23.99 12.86
CA VAL A 119 29.77 23.77 11.60
C VAL A 119 28.92 24.32 10.46
N LEU A 120 29.55 25.02 9.51
CA LEU A 120 28.90 25.56 8.32
C LEU A 120 29.50 24.92 7.07
N ASP A 121 28.67 24.64 6.06
CA ASP A 121 29.14 24.25 4.73
C ASP A 121 29.67 25.45 3.93
N GLU A 122 30.25 25.16 2.75
CA GLU A 122 30.71 26.14 1.75
C GLU A 122 29.63 27.18 1.32
N ASN A 123 28.35 26.89 1.55
CA ASN A 123 27.21 27.75 1.22
C ASN A 123 26.63 28.49 2.46
N GLY A 124 27.21 28.28 3.65
CA GLY A 124 26.79 28.90 4.91
C GLY A 124 25.63 28.21 5.64
N ASN A 125 25.27 26.97 5.28
CA ASN A 125 24.23 26.20 5.96
C ASN A 125 24.79 25.45 7.18
N LEU A 126 23.96 25.25 8.21
CA LEU A 126 24.32 24.49 9.41
C LEU A 126 24.46 22.99 9.11
N VAL A 127 25.65 22.43 9.37
CA VAL A 127 25.96 21.01 9.24
C VAL A 127 25.95 20.35 10.63
N SER A 128 25.35 19.16 10.74
CA SER A 128 25.28 18.42 12.00
C SER A 128 26.66 17.92 12.43
N LEU A 129 27.11 18.25 13.64
CA LEU A 129 28.42 17.85 14.19
C LEU A 129 28.66 16.32 14.23
N ALA A 130 27.58 15.52 14.20
CA ALA A 130 27.64 14.05 14.18
C ALA A 130 27.56 13.45 12.76
N SER A 131 27.81 14.24 11.71
CA SER A 131 27.83 13.77 10.32
C SER A 131 29.25 13.68 9.77
N GLN A 132 29.49 12.73 8.86
CA GLN A 132 30.76 12.65 8.13
C GLN A 132 31.10 13.98 7.43
N GLN A 133 30.10 14.72 6.95
CA GLN A 133 30.31 16.05 6.36
C GLN A 133 30.89 17.05 7.38
N ALA A 134 30.41 17.07 8.63
CA ALA A 134 31.01 17.91 9.66
C ALA A 134 32.38 17.41 10.12
N VAL A 135 32.58 16.09 10.21
CA VAL A 135 33.89 15.49 10.48
C VAL A 135 34.90 15.90 9.41
N ASN A 136 34.52 15.83 8.13
CA ASN A 136 35.32 16.33 7.01
C ASN A 136 35.57 17.83 7.12
N ILE A 137 34.57 18.69 7.35
CA ILE A 137 34.78 20.14 7.52
C ILE A 137 35.69 20.49 8.73
N ILE A 138 35.74 19.62 9.75
CA ILE A 138 36.61 19.77 10.93
C ILE A 138 38.04 19.23 10.67
N LEU A 139 38.20 18.16 9.89
CA LEU A 139 39.49 17.47 9.66
C LEU A 139 40.18 17.85 8.34
N GLU A 140 39.44 18.26 7.31
CA GLU A 140 39.93 18.71 6.01
C GLU A 140 40.04 20.23 6.00
N THR A 141 41.20 20.74 6.39
CA THR A 141 41.54 22.17 6.22
C THR A 141 42.77 22.33 5.35
N ASP A 142 42.53 22.14 4.05
CA ASP A 142 42.98 22.97 2.93
C ASP A 142 43.97 24.13 3.21
N PRO A 143 44.89 24.43 2.27
CA PRO A 143 45.83 25.54 2.41
C PRO A 143 45.16 26.91 2.61
N MET A 144 45.71 27.67 3.57
CA MET A 144 45.29 29.02 3.95
C MET A 144 46.45 30.00 3.79
N TRP A 145 46.21 31.20 3.27
CA TRP A 145 47.20 32.30 3.28
C TRP A 145 46.93 33.28 4.43
N CYS A 146 47.99 33.73 5.10
CA CYS A 146 47.95 34.70 6.19
C CYS A 146 48.98 35.84 5.97
N PRO A 147 48.59 37.13 6.03
CA PRO A 147 49.48 38.26 5.86
C PRO A 147 50.38 38.48 7.09
N VAL A 148 51.66 38.77 6.86
CA VAL A 148 52.65 39.09 7.91
C VAL A 148 52.48 40.54 8.37
N ILE A 149 51.45 40.78 9.19
CA ILE A 149 51.15 42.10 9.76
C ILE A 149 52.10 42.40 10.93
N ALA A 150 52.90 43.46 10.81
CA ALA A 150 53.92 43.83 11.79
C ALA A 150 53.35 44.05 13.21
N GLY A 151 53.75 43.17 14.15
CA GLY A 151 53.34 43.22 15.55
C GLY A 151 52.08 42.40 15.90
N VAL A 152 51.48 41.71 14.92
CA VAL A 152 50.36 40.78 15.14
C VAL A 152 50.88 39.33 14.99
N PRO A 153 50.55 38.40 15.90
CA PRO A 153 50.82 36.98 15.68
C PRO A 153 50.02 36.45 14.49
N THR A 154 50.72 36.09 13.41
CA THR A 154 50.15 35.34 12.29
C THR A 154 49.89 33.89 12.73
N LEU A 155 48.62 33.50 12.72
CA LEU A 155 48.14 32.16 13.05
C LEU A 155 46.94 31.86 12.13
N PRO A 156 46.62 30.58 11.84
CA PRO A 156 45.40 30.23 11.12
C PRO A 156 44.15 30.83 11.75
N GLY A 157 43.26 31.42 10.93
CA GLY A 157 42.10 32.18 11.40
C GLY A 157 42.42 33.57 11.96
N GLY A 158 43.66 34.04 11.84
CA GLY A 158 44.10 35.38 12.25
C GLY A 158 43.56 36.51 11.38
N ALA A 159 43.68 37.74 11.87
CA ALA A 159 43.17 38.93 11.18
C ALA A 159 43.85 39.14 9.81
N GLY A 160 43.06 39.04 8.74
CA GLY A 160 43.52 39.20 7.35
C GLY A 160 43.91 37.90 6.64
N CYS A 161 43.87 36.73 7.31
CA CYS A 161 44.00 35.46 6.61
C CYS A 161 42.81 35.22 5.67
N THR A 162 43.03 34.47 4.60
CA THR A 162 41.96 33.99 3.72
C THR A 162 41.12 32.91 4.42
N ILE A 163 39.99 32.56 3.79
CA ILE A 163 39.44 31.20 3.97
C ILE A 163 40.39 30.16 3.38
N ASN A 164 40.13 28.88 3.63
CA ASN A 164 40.93 27.79 3.09
C ASN A 164 40.58 27.53 1.61
N PHE A 165 41.50 26.96 0.84
CA PHE A 165 41.31 26.66 -0.59
C PHE A 165 41.40 25.16 -0.89
N ALA A 166 40.36 24.60 -1.53
CA ALA A 166 40.16 23.18 -1.90
C ALA A 166 41.36 22.41 -2.50
N THR A 167 42.38 23.11 -3.00
CA THR A 167 43.70 22.56 -3.29
C THR A 167 44.76 23.66 -3.20
N GLY A 168 46.03 23.26 -3.14
CA GLY A 168 47.15 24.17 -3.38
C GLY A 168 47.05 24.94 -4.72
N GLN A 169 46.56 24.27 -5.77
CA GLN A 169 46.34 24.90 -7.07
C GLN A 169 45.22 25.95 -7.03
N ALA A 170 44.17 25.76 -6.22
CA ALA A 170 43.11 26.75 -6.05
C ALA A 170 43.63 28.04 -5.38
N LEU A 171 44.48 27.94 -4.34
CA LEU A 171 45.16 29.10 -3.75
C LEU A 171 46.06 29.81 -4.78
N ILE A 172 46.85 29.06 -5.55
CA ILE A 172 47.74 29.64 -6.58
C ILE A 172 46.92 30.36 -7.66
N ASN A 173 45.79 29.77 -8.08
CA ASN A 173 44.91 30.37 -9.08
C ASN A 173 44.21 31.65 -8.57
N ASP A 174 43.91 31.78 -7.27
CA ASP A 174 43.34 33.01 -6.70
C ASP A 174 44.42 34.08 -6.42
N MET A 175 45.66 33.65 -6.14
CA MET A 175 46.82 34.52 -6.08
C MET A 175 47.25 35.05 -7.47
N ASP A 176 46.92 34.36 -8.57
CA ASP A 176 47.34 34.77 -9.91
C ASP A 176 46.57 36.00 -10.43
N ALA A 177 47.28 37.13 -10.50
CA ALA A 177 46.80 38.38 -11.08
C ALA A 177 46.38 38.31 -12.57
N SER A 178 46.67 37.22 -13.29
CA SER A 178 46.16 36.97 -14.65
C SER A 178 44.74 36.38 -14.67
N ASN A 179 44.33 35.69 -13.61
CA ASN A 179 43.04 35.02 -13.51
C ASN A 179 41.90 36.04 -13.29
N PRO A 180 40.85 36.06 -14.15
CA PRO A 180 39.69 36.95 -13.98
C PRO A 180 38.90 36.80 -12.68
N GLY A 181 39.09 35.70 -11.94
CA GLY A 181 38.49 35.48 -10.63
C GLY A 181 39.36 35.86 -9.43
N SER A 182 40.60 36.31 -9.64
CA SER A 182 41.60 36.48 -8.57
C SER A 182 41.26 37.55 -7.53
N SER A 183 41.47 37.21 -6.26
CA SER A 183 41.30 38.11 -5.12
C SER A 183 42.51 39.03 -4.89
N ILE A 184 43.35 39.26 -5.91
CA ILE A 184 44.74 39.81 -5.83
C ILE A 184 45.00 40.93 -4.79
N SER A 185 44.03 41.81 -4.53
CA SER A 185 44.09 42.86 -3.49
C SER A 185 44.08 42.36 -2.03
N SER A 186 43.82 41.09 -1.75
CA SER A 186 44.03 40.49 -0.42
C SER A 186 45.52 40.21 -0.16
N TYR A 187 46.29 39.97 -1.22
CA TYR A 187 47.67 39.46 -1.18
C TYR A 187 48.76 40.55 -1.16
N GLU A 188 48.45 41.78 -0.76
CA GLU A 188 49.35 42.96 -0.87
C GLU A 188 50.59 42.97 0.06
N GLN A 189 50.91 41.88 0.77
CA GLN A 189 51.97 41.81 1.78
C GLN A 189 52.70 40.45 1.81
N ASP A 190 53.87 40.42 2.44
CA ASP A 190 54.57 39.17 2.83
C ASP A 190 53.60 38.20 3.52
N GLY A 191 53.74 36.89 3.25
CA GLY A 191 52.70 35.91 3.60
C GLY A 191 53.21 34.57 4.09
N ILE A 192 52.42 33.96 4.99
CA ILE A 192 52.56 32.57 5.42
C ILE A 192 51.45 31.74 4.81
N VAL A 193 51.79 30.63 4.16
CA VAL A 193 50.83 29.60 3.76
C VAL A 193 50.90 28.43 4.74
N TYR A 194 49.76 28.11 5.36
CA TYR A 194 49.60 27.02 6.32
C TYR A 194 48.99 25.78 5.67
N PHE A 195 49.45 24.59 6.09
CA PHE A 195 48.98 23.28 5.61
C PHE A 195 48.52 22.40 6.77
N THR A 196 47.22 22.13 6.88
CA THR A 196 46.60 21.83 8.18
C THR A 196 46.34 20.35 8.48
N THR A 197 46.37 19.46 7.48
CA THR A 197 46.31 17.99 7.67
C THR A 197 46.85 17.21 6.45
N ASN A 198 47.38 16.01 6.70
CA ASN A 198 47.65 14.92 5.73
C ASN A 198 48.37 15.24 4.38
N PRO A 199 49.70 15.50 4.37
CA PRO A 199 50.49 15.67 3.13
C PRO A 199 50.82 14.34 2.40
N GLY A 200 49.91 13.37 2.38
CA GLY A 200 50.00 12.19 1.50
C GLY A 200 49.80 12.55 0.03
N GLY A 201 49.02 13.60 -0.25
CA GLY A 201 49.06 14.30 -1.52
C GLY A 201 50.32 15.17 -1.62
N SER A 202 51.15 14.94 -2.64
CA SER A 202 52.25 15.85 -2.97
C SER A 202 51.68 17.25 -3.22
N PHE A 203 52.10 18.25 -2.43
CA PHE A 203 51.88 19.66 -2.77
C PHE A 203 52.73 20.03 -3.99
N ALA A 204 52.19 19.65 -5.14
CA ALA A 204 52.71 19.89 -6.44
C ALA A 204 52.29 21.30 -6.87
N LEU A 205 53.27 22.19 -7.05
CA LEU A 205 53.07 23.44 -7.79
C LEU A 205 53.05 23.16 -9.32
N ILE A 206 52.46 22.02 -9.72
CA ILE A 206 52.50 21.46 -11.07
C ILE A 206 51.15 21.77 -11.73
N PRO A 207 51.13 22.30 -12.97
CA PRO A 207 49.91 22.57 -13.71
C PRO A 207 49.02 21.32 -13.86
N GLY A 208 47.75 21.45 -13.48
CA GLY A 208 46.71 20.53 -13.90
C GLY A 208 46.52 20.60 -15.42
N GLY A 209 46.96 19.57 -16.16
CA GLY A 209 46.73 19.45 -17.60
C GLY A 209 47.95 19.45 -18.52
N GLY A 210 49.17 19.18 -18.02
CA GLY A 210 50.28 18.69 -18.85
C GLY A 210 50.95 19.67 -19.83
N SER A 211 50.50 20.93 -19.90
CA SER A 211 51.31 22.06 -20.37
C SER A 211 51.95 22.72 -19.16
N ALA A 212 53.14 23.29 -19.30
CA ALA A 212 53.80 24.02 -18.21
C ALA A 212 52.95 25.21 -17.73
N ILE A 213 53.01 25.52 -16.43
CA ILE A 213 52.77 26.89 -15.94
C ILE A 213 53.72 27.76 -16.76
N ASP A 214 53.17 28.71 -17.51
CA ASP A 214 53.98 29.62 -18.30
C ASP A 214 54.62 30.68 -17.37
N THR A 215 55.54 31.49 -17.88
CA THR A 215 56.21 32.49 -17.04
C THR A 215 55.24 33.53 -16.48
N ALA A 216 53.99 33.62 -16.98
CA ALA A 216 52.90 34.46 -16.51
C ALA A 216 52.45 34.16 -15.07
N ASP A 217 51.95 32.95 -14.78
CA ASP A 217 51.23 32.64 -13.53
C ASP A 217 52.14 32.82 -12.30
N TYR A 218 53.43 32.49 -12.44
CA TYR A 218 54.44 32.73 -11.39
C TYR A 218 54.90 34.20 -11.25
N ASN A 219 54.56 35.10 -12.19
CA ASN A 219 54.80 36.54 -11.95
C ASN A 219 53.90 37.09 -10.84
N ALA A 220 52.80 36.43 -10.49
CA ALA A 220 51.95 36.85 -9.38
C ALA A 220 52.65 36.71 -8.01
N LEU A 221 53.55 35.73 -7.85
CA LEU A 221 54.40 35.63 -6.65
C LEU A 221 55.56 36.64 -6.63
N LYS A 222 55.78 37.43 -7.69
CA LYS A 222 56.83 38.48 -7.72
C LYS A 222 56.40 39.75 -6.99
N GLY A 223 56.42 39.68 -5.67
CA GLY A 223 56.24 40.86 -4.81
C GLY A 223 56.54 40.64 -3.33
N TYR A 224 56.53 39.38 -2.87
CA TYR A 224 56.38 39.05 -1.46
C TYR A 224 57.30 37.92 -1.04
N ASN A 225 57.80 37.98 0.20
CA ASN A 225 58.51 36.88 0.84
C ASN A 225 57.49 35.81 1.26
N LEU A 226 57.76 34.55 0.90
CA LEU A 226 56.84 33.43 1.09
C LEU A 226 57.36 32.48 2.17
N THR A 227 56.55 32.23 3.19
CA THR A 227 56.82 31.22 4.23
C THR A 227 55.80 30.10 4.14
N LEU A 228 56.25 28.85 4.08
CA LEU A 228 55.43 27.64 4.06
C LEU A 228 55.52 26.95 5.41
N GLN A 229 54.37 26.63 6.03
CA GLN A 229 54.29 26.05 7.38
C GLN A 229 53.33 24.86 7.42
N GLY A 230 53.76 23.77 8.07
CA GLY A 230 52.82 22.80 8.61
C GLY A 230 51.95 23.46 9.69
N GLY A 231 50.76 22.88 9.92
CA GLY A 231 49.74 23.36 10.85
C GLY A 231 50.25 23.59 12.28
N TRP A 232 49.44 24.28 13.09
CA TRP A 232 49.86 24.86 14.37
C TRP A 232 50.38 23.85 15.42
N ASN A 233 50.08 22.56 15.27
CA ASN A 233 50.62 21.47 16.11
C ASN A 233 52.02 20.97 15.70
N GLY A 234 52.61 21.50 14.61
CA GLY A 234 53.91 21.07 14.08
C GLY A 234 53.98 19.61 13.64
N SER A 235 52.83 18.94 13.45
CA SER A 235 52.74 17.47 13.31
C SER A 235 52.33 16.99 11.91
N ASN A 236 52.16 17.90 10.95
CA ASN A 236 51.77 17.58 9.58
C ASN A 236 53.01 17.42 8.68
N GLY A 237 53.22 16.23 8.10
CA GLY A 237 54.45 16.00 7.33
C GLY A 237 54.57 14.69 6.57
N GLY A 238 53.92 14.62 5.42
CA GLY A 238 54.31 13.71 4.32
C GLY A 238 55.38 14.34 3.41
N ALA A 239 55.65 13.72 2.26
CA ALA A 239 56.68 14.19 1.33
C ALA A 239 56.18 15.32 0.42
N ALA A 240 56.70 16.53 0.62
CA ALA A 240 56.34 17.73 -0.15
C ALA A 240 57.32 17.98 -1.32
N THR A 241 56.78 17.99 -2.56
CA THR A 241 57.58 18.13 -3.79
C THR A 241 57.22 19.41 -4.55
N PHE A 242 57.79 20.52 -4.10
CA PHE A 242 57.66 21.84 -4.72
C PHE A 242 58.43 21.86 -6.05
N THR A 243 57.71 21.99 -7.16
CA THR A 243 58.21 21.81 -8.52
C THR A 243 57.66 22.90 -9.43
N GLY A 244 58.51 23.79 -9.95
CA GLY A 244 58.06 24.88 -10.83
C GLY A 244 59.19 25.75 -11.35
N GLN A 245 59.05 26.29 -12.57
CA GLN A 245 60.00 27.27 -13.13
C GLN A 245 59.71 28.67 -12.57
N THR A 246 59.97 28.87 -11.29
CA THR A 246 59.68 30.13 -10.60
C THR A 246 60.90 31.06 -10.59
N ASN A 247 60.67 32.35 -10.74
CA ASN A 247 61.67 33.39 -10.49
C ASN A 247 61.15 34.34 -9.40
N PHE A 248 61.66 34.19 -8.17
CA PHE A 248 61.26 34.99 -7.01
C PHE A 248 61.80 36.43 -7.05
N GLY A 249 62.69 36.76 -7.99
CA GLY A 249 63.41 38.02 -8.00
C GLY A 249 64.19 38.22 -6.70
N ASN A 250 63.98 39.35 -6.04
CA ASN A 250 64.63 39.71 -4.77
C ASN A 250 63.87 39.26 -3.51
N ASN A 251 62.85 38.42 -3.65
CA ASN A 251 62.07 37.85 -2.53
C ASN A 251 62.64 36.50 -2.05
N THR A 252 62.25 36.07 -0.85
CA THR A 252 62.78 34.87 -0.19
C THR A 252 61.73 33.76 -0.05
N LEU A 253 62.15 32.50 -0.16
CA LEU A 253 61.34 31.32 0.15
C LEU A 253 61.83 30.67 1.45
N THR A 254 60.90 30.42 2.39
CA THR A 254 61.17 29.71 3.65
C THR A 254 60.22 28.52 3.81
N VAL A 255 60.74 27.31 4.04
CA VAL A 255 59.94 26.09 4.27
C VAL A 255 60.25 25.52 5.65
N GLY A 256 59.28 25.56 6.56
CA GLY A 256 59.55 25.34 7.99
C GLY A 256 60.30 26.52 8.63
N THR A 257 60.23 26.64 9.96
CA THR A 257 61.05 27.59 10.74
C THR A 257 61.74 26.89 11.90
N ASN A 258 62.77 27.50 12.48
CA ASN A 258 63.43 26.97 13.68
C ASN A 258 62.50 26.85 14.91
N GLY A 259 61.33 27.52 14.91
CA GLY A 259 60.30 27.38 15.96
C GLY A 259 59.16 26.40 15.61
N ASN A 260 59.00 26.08 14.33
CA ASN A 260 58.01 25.14 13.79
C ASN A 260 58.60 24.50 12.51
N PRO A 261 59.48 23.48 12.65
CA PRO A 261 60.13 22.86 11.50
C PRO A 261 59.14 22.07 10.66
N TRP A 262 59.43 21.92 9.38
CA TRP A 262 58.65 21.06 8.49
C TRP A 262 58.90 19.58 8.84
N VAL A 263 57.83 18.77 8.87
CA VAL A 263 57.93 17.32 9.08
C VAL A 263 57.84 16.64 7.71
N GLY A 264 58.60 15.56 7.49
CA GLY A 264 58.66 14.91 6.18
C GLY A 264 59.50 15.67 5.14
N ASN A 265 59.67 15.07 3.96
CA ASN A 265 60.68 15.47 2.98
C ASN A 265 60.29 16.77 2.24
N VAL A 266 61.30 17.56 1.86
CA VAL A 266 61.15 18.84 1.12
C VAL A 266 62.01 18.80 -0.14
N THR A 267 61.38 18.76 -1.32
CA THR A 267 62.08 18.90 -2.61
C THR A 267 61.73 20.22 -3.26
N LEU A 268 62.73 21.03 -3.64
CA LEU A 268 62.60 22.24 -4.47
C LEU A 268 63.23 21.99 -5.85
N THR A 269 62.45 22.12 -6.92
CA THR A 269 62.91 21.90 -8.31
C THR A 269 62.64 23.09 -9.24
N ASN A 270 63.68 23.55 -9.97
CA ASN A 270 63.66 24.64 -10.97
C ASN A 270 63.45 26.08 -10.44
N PHE A 271 63.78 26.35 -9.18
CA PHE A 271 63.62 27.68 -8.56
C PHE A 271 64.78 28.64 -8.89
N SER A 272 64.47 29.91 -9.15
CA SER A 272 65.47 30.96 -9.36
C SER A 272 65.23 32.22 -8.52
N PHE A 273 66.32 32.84 -8.08
CA PHE A 273 66.36 34.03 -7.24
C PHE A 273 67.39 35.02 -7.81
N SER A 274 67.16 36.32 -7.67
CA SER A 274 68.00 37.37 -8.27
C SER A 274 67.97 38.67 -7.46
N GLY A 275 69.05 38.98 -6.73
CA GLY A 275 69.19 40.27 -6.04
C GLY A 275 68.57 40.34 -4.63
N VAL A 276 68.30 39.18 -4.02
CA VAL A 276 67.72 39.06 -2.67
C VAL A 276 68.59 39.77 -1.62
N SER A 277 67.99 40.60 -0.76
CA SER A 277 68.72 41.32 0.30
C SER A 277 68.09 41.28 1.70
N SER A 278 66.91 40.68 1.85
CA SER A 278 66.10 40.68 3.08
C SER A 278 66.52 39.56 4.07
N SER A 279 66.41 38.30 3.64
CA SER A 279 66.77 37.10 4.40
C SER A 279 67.76 36.22 3.59
N ASN A 280 67.86 34.92 3.88
CA ASN A 280 68.42 33.96 2.91
C ASN A 280 67.46 33.83 1.72
N ALA A 281 67.95 33.64 0.48
CA ALA A 281 67.05 33.45 -0.66
C ALA A 281 66.20 32.17 -0.53
N VAL A 282 66.84 31.07 -0.09
CA VAL A 282 66.17 29.83 0.31
C VAL A 282 66.48 29.53 1.77
N THR A 283 65.44 29.21 2.55
CA THR A 283 65.57 28.66 3.92
C THR A 283 64.74 27.39 4.03
N VAL A 284 65.30 26.30 4.56
CA VAL A 284 64.55 25.07 4.85
C VAL A 284 64.92 24.56 6.24
N TYR A 285 63.91 24.33 7.08
CA TYR A 285 64.05 23.69 8.40
C TYR A 285 63.17 22.44 8.45
N THR A 286 63.77 21.26 8.68
CA THR A 286 63.04 20.01 8.92
C THR A 286 63.46 19.31 10.22
N THR A 287 62.58 18.48 10.79
CA THR A 287 62.97 17.52 11.83
C THR A 287 63.59 16.27 11.20
N SER A 288 62.77 15.39 10.66
CA SER A 288 63.19 14.07 10.14
C SER A 288 63.28 13.99 8.62
N GLY A 289 62.85 15.03 7.90
CA GLY A 289 62.73 15.02 6.45
C GLY A 289 64.03 15.25 5.69
N ASP A 290 64.18 14.56 4.57
CA ASP A 290 65.22 14.80 3.56
C ASP A 290 64.95 16.11 2.82
N ILE A 291 66.01 16.87 2.51
CA ILE A 291 65.94 18.15 1.81
C ILE A 291 66.64 18.02 0.46
N THR A 292 65.91 18.18 -0.66
CA THR A 292 66.49 18.11 -2.01
C THR A 292 66.35 19.44 -2.75
N LEU A 293 67.47 20.04 -3.16
CA LEU A 293 67.50 21.15 -4.13
C LEU A 293 67.94 20.63 -5.50
N ASN A 294 67.14 20.91 -6.53
CA ASN A 294 67.25 20.31 -7.85
C ASN A 294 67.15 21.40 -8.94
N ASN A 295 68.26 21.76 -9.58
CA ASN A 295 68.35 22.92 -10.47
C ASN A 295 67.80 24.21 -9.81
N VAL A 296 68.42 24.63 -8.70
CA VAL A 296 68.08 25.87 -7.98
C VAL A 296 69.20 26.90 -8.17
N ASP A 297 68.87 28.08 -8.70
CA ASP A 297 69.83 29.16 -9.00
C ASP A 297 69.56 30.42 -8.15
N VAL A 298 70.46 30.71 -7.21
CA VAL A 298 70.46 31.97 -6.45
C VAL A 298 71.51 32.89 -7.05
N ALA A 299 71.09 33.70 -8.02
CA ALA A 299 71.91 34.77 -8.55
C ALA A 299 71.95 35.96 -7.58
N GLN A 300 73.15 36.49 -7.34
CA GLN A 300 73.35 37.79 -6.71
C GLN A 300 72.69 38.01 -5.32
N GLN A 301 72.98 37.18 -4.31
CA GLN A 301 72.55 37.37 -2.91
C GLN A 301 73.12 38.67 -2.29
N ALA A 302 72.39 39.77 -2.39
CA ALA A 302 72.78 41.12 -1.99
C ALA A 302 72.66 41.41 -0.46
N GLY A 303 72.30 40.43 0.38
CA GLY A 303 72.09 40.59 1.83
C GLY A 303 73.01 39.73 2.70
N ARG A 304 73.20 40.15 3.97
CA ARG A 304 74.11 39.57 4.99
C ARG A 304 73.83 38.12 5.45
N ASN A 305 72.95 37.44 4.74
CA ASN A 305 72.45 36.12 5.05
C ASN A 305 73.12 35.09 4.12
N TYR A 306 72.64 33.86 4.10
CA TYR A 306 73.13 32.82 3.18
C TYR A 306 72.44 32.91 1.81
N THR A 307 73.05 32.38 0.76
CA THR A 307 72.37 32.12 -0.53
C THR A 307 71.27 31.09 -0.33
N ALA A 308 71.58 29.99 0.36
CA ALA A 308 70.60 29.08 0.93
C ALA A 308 71.05 28.58 2.31
N ALA A 309 70.09 28.39 3.22
CA ALA A 309 70.29 27.81 4.54
C ALA A 309 69.38 26.59 4.74
N LEU A 310 69.96 25.39 4.71
CA LEU A 310 69.26 24.11 4.85
C LEU A 310 69.61 23.47 6.20
N ASN A 311 68.59 23.07 6.95
CA ASN A 311 68.75 22.45 8.26
C ASN A 311 67.75 21.30 8.41
N SER A 312 68.26 20.08 8.64
CA SER A 312 67.47 18.92 9.05
C SER A 312 67.96 18.46 10.42
N THR A 313 67.11 17.84 11.24
CA THR A 313 67.60 17.23 12.48
C THR A 313 68.22 15.85 12.21
N SER A 314 67.63 15.05 11.31
CA SER A 314 68.10 13.69 11.01
C SER A 314 68.05 13.22 9.55
N GLY A 315 67.42 13.96 8.64
CA GLY A 315 67.29 13.58 7.22
C GLY A 315 68.50 13.96 6.37
N ASP A 316 68.58 13.38 5.17
CA ASP A 316 69.65 13.60 4.20
C ASP A 316 69.43 14.91 3.41
N ILE A 317 70.51 15.62 3.07
CA ILE A 317 70.45 16.86 2.28
C ILE A 317 71.12 16.64 0.93
N THR A 318 70.34 16.72 -0.14
CA THR A 318 70.79 16.57 -1.53
C THR A 318 70.73 17.90 -2.29
N VAL A 319 71.77 18.24 -3.04
CA VAL A 319 71.79 19.38 -3.97
C VAL A 319 72.35 18.92 -5.31
N GLN A 320 71.63 19.14 -6.42
CA GLN A 320 71.93 18.49 -7.69
C GLN A 320 71.54 19.27 -8.95
N ASN A 321 71.90 18.72 -10.10
CA ASN A 321 71.43 19.09 -11.45
C ASN A 321 71.62 20.58 -11.81
N GLY A 322 72.83 21.10 -11.70
CA GLY A 322 73.16 22.46 -12.18
C GLY A 322 72.86 23.57 -11.19
N SER A 323 72.56 23.25 -9.93
CA SER A 323 72.26 24.25 -8.89
C SER A 323 73.42 25.25 -8.69
N SER A 324 73.09 26.51 -8.41
CA SER A 324 74.00 27.65 -8.44
C SER A 324 73.71 28.61 -7.30
N PHE A 325 74.75 29.12 -6.64
CA PHE A 325 74.63 29.95 -5.46
C PHE A 325 75.69 31.07 -5.47
N ASP A 326 75.32 32.23 -6.00
CA ASP A 326 76.19 33.40 -6.22
C ASP A 326 75.90 34.56 -5.26
N GLY A 327 76.92 35.03 -4.55
CA GLY A 327 76.83 36.10 -3.56
C GLY A 327 76.77 37.53 -4.09
N ASN A 328 76.92 37.76 -5.39
CA ASN A 328 77.21 39.08 -5.97
C ASN A 328 78.56 39.68 -5.50
N ASN A 329 79.02 40.70 -6.21
CA ASN A 329 80.22 41.48 -5.90
C ASN A 329 80.05 42.96 -6.33
N SER A 330 78.81 43.45 -6.37
CA SER A 330 78.44 44.77 -6.91
C SER A 330 78.50 45.94 -5.92
N GLY A 331 78.85 45.70 -4.64
CA GLY A 331 78.92 46.77 -3.63
C GLY A 331 79.39 46.28 -2.26
N ASN A 332 79.15 47.09 -1.21
CA ASN A 332 79.47 46.80 0.21
C ASN A 332 78.62 45.66 0.84
N ASN A 333 77.95 44.86 0.02
CA ASN A 333 77.07 43.80 0.47
C ASN A 333 77.92 42.62 0.93
N ARG A 334 77.66 42.15 2.16
CA ARG A 334 78.23 40.89 2.65
C ARG A 334 77.24 39.77 2.35
N ASN A 335 77.70 38.58 1.99
CA ASN A 335 76.92 37.36 1.82
C ASN A 335 77.67 36.19 2.49
N ARG A 336 76.95 35.33 3.22
CA ARG A 336 77.53 34.22 3.99
C ARG A 336 77.72 32.91 3.19
N GLY A 337 77.45 32.92 1.89
CA GLY A 337 77.57 31.74 1.03
C GLY A 337 76.45 30.73 1.24
N PHE A 338 76.68 29.46 0.89
CA PHE A 338 75.73 28.37 1.09
C PHE A 338 75.92 27.68 2.45
N SER A 339 74.84 27.23 3.09
CA SER A 339 74.89 26.49 4.35
C SER A 339 73.95 25.29 4.34
N ALA A 340 74.46 24.09 4.67
CA ALA A 340 73.66 22.88 4.89
C ALA A 340 74.10 22.16 6.18
N SER A 341 73.15 21.71 6.99
CA SER A 341 73.41 21.10 8.30
C SER A 341 72.42 19.98 8.65
N THR A 342 72.91 18.83 9.08
CA THR A 342 72.10 17.70 9.60
C THR A 342 72.85 16.93 10.68
N ASN A 343 72.20 16.53 11.78
CA ASN A 343 72.94 15.94 12.91
C ASN A 343 73.34 14.48 12.65
N SER A 344 72.48 13.72 11.98
CA SER A 344 72.68 12.29 11.69
C SER A 344 72.50 11.89 10.22
N GLY A 345 71.90 12.74 9.40
CA GLY A 345 71.80 12.51 7.96
C GLY A 345 73.12 12.80 7.23
N SER A 346 73.13 12.50 5.95
CA SER A 346 74.24 12.71 5.02
C SER A 346 74.05 14.01 4.22
N ILE A 347 75.11 14.57 3.65
CA ILE A 347 74.99 15.68 2.67
C ILE A 347 75.62 15.25 1.34
N THR A 348 74.83 15.28 0.27
CA THR A 348 75.28 14.92 -1.09
C THR A 348 75.10 16.11 -2.02
N ILE A 349 76.19 16.60 -2.63
CA ILE A 349 76.14 17.72 -3.57
C ILE A 349 76.76 17.29 -4.90
N SER A 350 76.01 17.46 -5.98
CA SER A 350 76.40 17.10 -7.34
C SER A 350 76.20 18.27 -8.32
N ASP A 351 77.08 18.41 -9.31
CA ASP A 351 76.94 19.34 -10.44
C ASP A 351 76.51 20.76 -10.02
N THR A 352 77.14 21.31 -8.97
CA THR A 352 76.71 22.53 -8.27
C THR A 352 77.83 23.56 -8.20
N THR A 353 77.49 24.86 -8.32
CA THR A 353 78.45 25.97 -8.24
C THR A 353 78.17 26.90 -7.05
N PHE A 354 79.21 27.20 -6.27
CA PHE A 354 79.23 28.21 -5.21
C PHE A 354 80.13 29.38 -5.62
N ALA A 355 79.69 30.62 -5.42
CA ALA A 355 80.45 31.79 -5.87
C ALA A 355 80.27 33.04 -5.01
N GLN A 356 81.32 33.85 -4.95
CA GLN A 356 81.32 35.23 -4.43
C GLN A 356 80.74 35.41 -3.02
N ALA A 357 80.87 34.42 -2.13
CA ALA A 357 80.65 34.62 -0.69
C ALA A 357 81.72 35.57 -0.15
N ARG A 358 81.34 36.84 0.03
CA ARG A 358 82.23 37.96 0.33
C ARG A 358 81.70 38.74 1.52
N GLY A 359 82.61 39.25 2.34
CA GLY A 359 82.31 40.01 3.56
C GLY A 359 83.24 41.19 3.81
N CYS A 360 84.40 41.21 3.15
CA CYS A 360 85.47 42.18 3.38
C CYS A 360 85.54 43.26 2.30
N THR A 361 85.92 44.47 2.72
CA THR A 361 86.33 45.52 1.78
C THR A 361 87.85 45.38 1.49
N PRO A 362 88.31 45.59 0.25
CA PRO A 362 89.64 45.17 -0.20
C PRO A 362 90.82 46.03 0.30
N PHE A 363 90.69 46.69 1.46
CA PHE A 363 91.67 47.67 1.97
C PHE A 363 92.13 47.45 3.42
N PHE A 364 91.55 46.53 4.20
CA PHE A 364 91.98 46.25 5.57
C PHE A 364 91.98 44.75 5.91
N PHE A 365 93.03 44.30 6.62
CA PHE A 365 93.28 42.92 7.03
C PHE A 365 92.34 42.40 8.15
N THR A 366 91.14 42.96 8.31
CA THR A 366 90.25 42.73 9.45
C THR A 366 89.15 41.68 9.18
N CYS A 367 89.42 40.70 8.31
CA CYS A 367 88.51 39.58 8.02
C CYS A 367 88.44 38.51 9.13
N ILE A 368 89.07 38.75 10.28
CA ILE A 368 89.29 37.77 11.37
C ILE A 368 88.34 38.04 12.56
N ASP A 369 87.28 38.83 12.36
CA ASP A 369 86.11 38.83 13.27
C ASP A 369 85.35 37.51 13.10
N ALA A 370 85.81 36.47 13.82
CA ALA A 370 85.40 35.07 13.70
C ALA A 370 83.97 34.75 14.21
N LEU A 371 83.01 35.63 13.90
CA LEU A 371 81.58 35.54 14.22
C LEU A 371 80.69 35.62 12.96
N GLU A 372 81.27 35.93 11.80
CA GLU A 372 80.57 35.90 10.51
C GLU A 372 81.23 34.86 9.57
N ASN A 373 80.42 33.98 8.99
CA ASN A 373 80.85 32.99 7.99
C ASN A 373 80.85 33.62 6.59
N PHE A 374 81.92 33.44 5.82
CA PHE A 374 82.06 33.89 4.42
C PHE A 374 82.73 32.82 3.53
N ASN A 375 82.48 31.54 3.84
CA ASN A 375 82.85 30.43 2.97
C ASN A 375 81.93 30.37 1.74
N GLY A 376 82.39 29.78 0.62
CA GLY A 376 81.51 29.51 -0.53
C GLY A 376 80.37 28.56 -0.19
N ALA A 377 80.70 27.49 0.53
CA ALA A 377 79.75 26.58 1.18
C ALA A 377 80.27 26.11 2.55
N THR A 378 79.36 25.95 3.52
CA THR A 378 79.62 25.26 4.81
C THR A 378 78.65 24.09 4.94
N LEU A 379 79.20 22.89 5.16
CA LEU A 379 78.48 21.62 5.17
C LEU A 379 78.74 20.87 6.49
N ASP A 380 77.70 20.67 7.30
CA ASP A 380 77.81 20.15 8.66
C ASP A 380 76.98 18.86 8.84
N ALA A 381 77.66 17.70 8.88
CA ALA A 381 77.09 16.36 9.05
C ALA A 381 77.95 15.51 9.99
N PRO A 382 78.12 15.92 11.26
CA PRO A 382 79.24 15.48 12.11
C PRO A 382 79.22 13.99 12.46
N ALA A 383 78.05 13.33 12.45
CA ALA A 383 77.93 11.90 12.70
C ALA A 383 77.95 11.03 11.42
N SER A 384 77.99 11.63 10.22
CA SER A 384 77.72 10.95 8.95
C SER A 384 78.71 11.36 7.83
N THR A 385 78.27 11.27 6.57
CA THR A 385 79.10 11.43 5.37
C THR A 385 78.72 12.68 4.57
N VAL A 386 79.73 13.39 4.06
CA VAL A 386 79.57 14.44 3.04
C VAL A 386 80.19 13.97 1.73
N THR A 387 79.38 13.94 0.67
CA THR A 387 79.77 13.49 -0.68
C THR A 387 79.63 14.63 -1.68
N LEU A 388 80.72 14.99 -2.37
CA LEU A 388 80.75 16.05 -3.37
C LEU A 388 81.20 15.49 -4.73
N THR A 389 80.42 15.75 -5.78
CA THR A 389 80.71 15.29 -7.16
C THR A 389 80.58 16.43 -8.15
N ASN A 390 81.61 16.71 -8.96
CA ASN A 390 81.62 17.80 -9.97
C ASN A 390 81.31 19.21 -9.40
N VAL A 391 81.57 19.43 -8.10
CA VAL A 391 81.26 20.70 -7.42
C VAL A 391 82.33 21.76 -7.68
N THR A 392 81.92 23.00 -7.94
CA THR A 392 82.83 24.14 -8.15
C THR A 392 82.63 25.23 -7.09
N SER A 393 83.70 25.80 -6.52
CA SER A 393 83.60 26.96 -5.61
C SER A 393 84.65 28.05 -5.87
N ASN A 394 84.19 29.26 -6.19
CA ASN A 394 85.06 30.33 -6.72
C ASN A 394 84.94 31.70 -6.00
N ASN A 395 86.10 32.34 -5.81
CA ASN A 395 86.25 33.77 -5.48
C ASN A 395 85.73 34.22 -4.08
N ASN A 396 85.72 33.33 -3.07
CA ASN A 396 85.16 33.60 -1.74
C ASN A 396 86.19 34.18 -0.73
N ASP A 397 85.70 34.86 0.31
CA ASP A 397 86.53 35.60 1.28
C ASP A 397 87.12 34.76 2.43
N LEU A 398 86.58 33.56 2.70
CA LEU A 398 87.21 32.57 3.57
C LEU A 398 87.55 31.29 2.79
N ASN A 399 86.97 30.15 3.14
CA ASN A 399 87.21 28.88 2.44
C ASN A 399 86.34 28.74 1.18
N GLY A 400 86.82 28.01 0.17
CA GLY A 400 85.97 27.62 -0.96
C GLY A 400 84.83 26.71 -0.51
N ILE A 401 85.15 25.64 0.22
CA ILE A 401 84.18 24.74 0.86
C ILE A 401 84.72 24.39 2.25
N GLU A 402 83.88 24.48 3.29
CA GLU A 402 84.15 23.92 4.62
C GLU A 402 83.20 22.75 4.90
N ILE A 403 83.76 21.66 5.42
CA ILE A 403 83.10 20.39 5.69
C ILE A 403 83.35 20.01 7.15
N ASN A 404 82.31 19.61 7.89
CA ASN A 404 82.41 18.99 9.20
C ASN A 404 81.68 17.65 9.18
N ALA A 405 82.40 16.53 9.08
CA ALA A 405 81.76 15.22 8.83
C ALA A 405 82.66 14.06 9.24
N ALA A 406 82.06 12.94 9.69
CA ALA A 406 82.82 11.73 10.05
C ALA A 406 83.52 11.10 8.84
N THR A 407 82.94 11.21 7.64
CA THR A 407 83.58 10.87 6.36
C THR A 407 83.35 11.97 5.32
N ALA A 408 84.38 12.32 4.55
CA ALA A 408 84.27 13.26 3.42
C ALA A 408 84.78 12.59 2.13
N THR A 409 83.96 12.54 1.08
CA THR A 409 84.35 11.98 -0.23
C THR A 409 84.12 13.01 -1.33
N LEU A 410 85.20 13.45 -1.98
CA LEU A 410 85.21 14.52 -2.97
C LEU A 410 85.70 13.98 -4.31
N THR A 411 84.89 14.10 -5.36
CA THR A 411 85.21 13.64 -6.73
C THR A 411 85.01 14.77 -7.73
N ASN A 412 86.04 15.08 -8.53
CA ASN A 412 86.05 16.20 -9.50
C ASN A 412 85.73 17.58 -8.89
N VAL A 413 85.96 17.77 -7.59
CA VAL A 413 85.70 19.05 -6.91
C VAL A 413 86.77 20.07 -7.29
N THR A 414 86.35 21.29 -7.62
CA THR A 414 87.25 22.38 -8.08
C THR A 414 87.05 23.65 -7.26
N THR A 415 88.08 24.12 -6.55
CA THR A 415 88.09 25.41 -5.86
C THR A 415 89.13 26.36 -6.45
N ASN A 416 88.80 27.64 -6.63
CA ASN A 416 89.74 28.65 -7.10
C ASN A 416 89.53 30.03 -6.45
N ASN A 417 90.61 30.80 -6.35
CA ASN A 417 90.60 32.21 -5.92
C ASN A 417 90.01 32.47 -4.52
N ASN A 418 89.98 31.49 -3.64
CA ASN A 418 89.55 31.68 -2.25
C ASN A 418 90.70 32.27 -1.39
N ASN A 419 90.36 33.09 -0.39
CA ASN A 419 91.34 33.85 0.38
C ASN A 419 91.98 33.08 1.55
N LEU A 420 91.29 32.08 2.11
CA LEU A 420 91.81 31.17 3.14
C LEU A 420 92.23 29.82 2.53
N SER A 421 91.43 28.76 2.67
CA SER A 421 91.71 27.44 2.07
C SER A 421 90.81 27.17 0.87
N GLY A 422 91.21 26.27 -0.03
CA GLY A 422 90.31 25.76 -1.06
C GLY A 422 89.21 24.92 -0.43
N ILE A 423 89.60 23.82 0.20
CA ILE A 423 88.72 22.94 0.96
C ILE A 423 89.25 22.83 2.40
N GLN A 424 88.38 23.02 3.39
CA GLN A 424 88.64 22.68 4.79
C GLN A 424 87.75 21.51 5.21
N VAL A 425 88.32 20.50 5.87
CA VAL A 425 87.59 19.36 6.43
C VAL A 425 87.90 19.24 7.92
N ASN A 426 86.86 19.18 8.76
CA ASN A 426 86.95 19.08 10.21
C ASN A 426 86.31 17.75 10.68
N ASN A 427 86.82 17.20 11.79
CA ASN A 427 86.30 16.01 12.51
C ASN A 427 86.20 14.70 11.70
N ALA A 428 86.85 14.61 10.53
CA ALA A 428 86.81 13.42 9.69
C ALA A 428 87.66 12.26 10.23
N ASN A 429 87.13 11.05 10.15
CA ASN A 429 87.87 9.79 10.31
C ASN A 429 88.40 9.28 8.95
N THR A 430 87.77 9.65 7.84
CA THR A 430 88.24 9.34 6.48
C THR A 430 87.96 10.49 5.52
N VAL A 431 88.95 10.86 4.71
CA VAL A 431 88.83 11.87 3.64
C VAL A 431 89.34 11.26 2.34
N ASN A 432 88.48 11.19 1.31
CA ASN A 432 88.82 10.69 -0.01
C ASN A 432 88.82 11.86 -1.01
N LEU A 433 89.97 12.14 -1.63
CA LEU A 433 90.15 13.19 -2.62
C LEU A 433 90.44 12.57 -3.99
N ASN A 434 89.44 12.54 -4.87
CA ASN A 434 89.50 11.93 -6.19
C ASN A 434 89.46 13.02 -7.27
N ASN A 435 90.55 13.22 -8.01
CA ASN A 435 90.65 14.27 -9.03
C ASN A 435 90.25 15.68 -8.53
N VAL A 436 90.63 16.01 -7.29
CA VAL A 436 90.27 17.30 -6.65
C VAL A 436 91.26 18.38 -7.06
N THR A 437 90.76 19.54 -7.49
CA THR A 437 91.55 20.70 -7.87
C THR A 437 91.31 21.84 -6.89
N ALA A 438 92.37 22.36 -6.25
CA ALA A 438 92.32 23.52 -5.37
C ALA A 438 93.44 24.50 -5.76
N ASN A 439 93.06 25.66 -6.32
CA ASN A 439 93.96 26.69 -6.84
C ASN A 439 93.70 28.03 -6.14
N ASP A 440 94.11 28.13 -4.88
CA ASP A 440 93.60 29.16 -3.97
C ASP A 440 94.66 30.18 -3.56
N ASN A 441 94.26 31.46 -3.62
CA ASN A 441 95.18 32.58 -3.79
C ASN A 441 95.71 33.16 -2.47
N GLY A 442 95.25 32.64 -1.32
CA GLY A 442 95.98 32.65 -0.05
C GLY A 442 96.45 34.03 0.41
N THR A 443 95.62 35.06 0.29
CA THR A 443 95.94 36.41 0.76
C THR A 443 95.98 36.50 2.30
N LEU A 444 95.39 35.51 2.99
CA LEU A 444 95.53 35.27 4.41
C LEU A 444 96.59 34.19 4.68
N ILE A 445 97.55 34.51 5.57
CA ILE A 445 98.89 33.88 5.66
C ILE A 445 98.91 32.45 6.28
N PHE A 446 97.78 31.73 6.26
CA PHE A 446 97.62 30.41 6.89
C PHE A 446 96.83 29.39 6.04
N GLY A 447 96.42 29.76 4.82
CA GLY A 447 95.64 28.88 3.94
C GLY A 447 96.42 27.68 3.37
N SER A 448 95.71 26.61 3.03
CA SER A 448 96.22 25.46 2.24
C SER A 448 95.30 25.16 1.06
N GLY A 449 95.74 24.40 0.06
CA GLY A 449 94.84 23.96 -1.03
C GLY A 449 93.71 23.08 -0.47
N VAL A 450 94.08 22.03 0.24
CA VAL A 450 93.17 21.30 1.15
C VAL A 450 93.75 21.30 2.56
N ASN A 451 92.92 21.54 3.57
CA ASN A 451 93.29 21.45 4.99
C ASN A 451 92.37 20.45 5.72
N VAL A 452 92.95 19.48 6.42
CA VAL A 452 92.20 18.45 7.16
C VAL A 452 92.55 18.53 8.65
N ASN A 453 91.57 18.90 9.47
CA ASN A 453 91.61 18.89 10.93
C ASN A 453 91.00 17.58 11.45
N GLY A 454 91.85 16.56 11.64
CA GLY A 454 91.46 15.19 11.94
C GLY A 454 91.17 14.89 13.42
N THR A 455 90.58 13.70 13.66
CA THR A 455 90.23 13.15 14.97
C THR A 455 91.38 12.44 15.69
N GLY A 456 92.54 12.29 15.03
CA GLY A 456 93.70 11.52 15.50
C GLY A 456 93.86 10.15 14.83
N ALA A 457 92.78 9.59 14.27
CA ALA A 457 92.78 8.35 13.50
C ALA A 457 92.57 8.57 11.99
N THR A 458 92.52 9.83 11.55
CA THR A 458 92.07 10.23 10.21
C THR A 458 92.92 9.65 9.10
N LEU A 459 92.29 8.92 8.17
CA LEU A 459 92.89 8.47 6.93
C LEU A 459 92.58 9.47 5.79
N VAL A 460 93.60 10.07 5.19
CA VAL A 460 93.44 10.89 3.97
C VAL A 460 93.96 10.10 2.77
N ASN A 461 93.07 9.77 1.84
CA ASN A 461 93.37 9.07 0.59
C ASN A 461 93.32 10.06 -0.58
N ILE A 462 94.34 10.07 -1.45
CA ILE A 462 94.39 10.93 -2.64
C ILE A 462 94.55 10.10 -3.92
N SER A 463 93.62 10.25 -4.86
CA SER A 463 93.65 9.65 -6.20
C SER A 463 93.56 10.72 -7.30
N GLY A 464 94.72 11.29 -7.63
CA GLY A 464 94.84 12.41 -8.58
C GLY A 464 94.26 13.74 -8.09
N GLY A 465 94.47 14.80 -8.87
CA GLY A 465 94.08 16.17 -8.51
C GLY A 465 95.16 17.20 -8.83
N THR A 466 94.98 18.42 -8.34
CA THR A 466 95.94 19.53 -8.49
C THR A 466 95.78 20.49 -7.31
N PHE A 467 96.80 20.57 -6.46
CA PHE A 467 96.73 21.28 -5.17
C PHE A 467 97.73 22.44 -5.14
N ASN A 468 97.34 23.58 -5.71
CA ASN A 468 98.17 24.78 -5.86
C ASN A 468 97.78 25.84 -4.82
N ASN A 469 98.72 26.22 -3.97
CA ASN A 469 98.56 27.29 -2.98
C ASN A 469 99.92 27.98 -2.74
N ASN A 470 99.89 29.23 -2.33
CA ASN A 470 101.08 30.03 -2.06
C ASN A 470 101.65 29.75 -0.65
N ALA A 471 102.83 29.13 -0.61
CA ALA A 471 103.77 29.17 0.51
C ALA A 471 103.40 28.48 1.85
N ALA A 472 102.91 27.23 1.81
CA ALA A 472 103.55 26.15 2.60
C ALA A 472 103.09 24.72 2.22
N TYR A 473 101.78 24.49 2.11
CA TYR A 473 101.21 23.13 2.04
C TYR A 473 100.10 23.04 0.98
N GLY A 474 100.28 22.17 -0.03
CA GLY A 474 99.24 21.87 -1.02
C GLY A 474 98.08 21.11 -0.39
N VAL A 475 98.40 20.08 0.41
CA VAL A 475 97.48 19.41 1.33
C VAL A 475 98.11 19.42 2.72
N SER A 476 97.37 19.90 3.71
CA SER A 476 97.74 19.87 5.13
C SER A 476 96.83 18.88 5.88
N VAL A 477 97.42 18.09 6.79
CA VAL A 477 96.69 17.12 7.63
C VAL A 477 97.18 17.26 9.07
N PHE A 478 96.32 17.80 9.93
CA PHE A 478 96.51 17.82 11.37
C PHE A 478 95.81 16.60 11.98
N ASN A 479 96.45 15.93 12.94
CA ASN A 479 95.91 14.75 13.65
C ASN A 479 95.41 13.62 12.72
N GLY A 480 96.23 13.18 11.77
CA GLY A 480 95.90 12.09 10.85
C GLY A 480 97.11 11.49 10.11
N THR A 481 96.84 10.50 9.26
CA THR A 481 97.79 9.83 8.38
C THR A 481 97.42 10.08 6.92
N LEU A 482 98.40 10.47 6.09
CA LEU A 482 98.24 10.70 4.65
C LEU A 482 98.72 9.48 3.85
N ASN A 483 97.82 8.88 3.07
CA ASN A 483 98.12 7.80 2.13
C ASN A 483 97.92 8.29 0.68
N VAL A 484 98.98 8.17 -0.14
CA VAL A 484 98.96 8.51 -1.56
C VAL A 484 99.15 7.23 -2.37
N THR A 485 98.16 6.87 -3.19
CA THR A 485 98.02 5.50 -3.75
C THR A 485 97.97 5.46 -5.28
N THR A 486 98.61 6.43 -5.95
CA THR A 486 98.76 6.47 -7.43
C THR A 486 100.15 6.93 -7.87
N PRO A 487 100.63 6.56 -9.08
CA PRO A 487 101.93 7.03 -9.60
C PRO A 487 101.97 8.55 -9.75
N MET A 488 102.99 9.19 -9.16
CA MET A 488 103.10 10.65 -9.11
C MET A 488 103.72 11.24 -10.40
N ASN A 489 102.88 11.85 -11.22
CA ASN A 489 103.31 12.92 -12.11
C ASN A 489 103.27 14.24 -11.32
N SER A 490 104.41 14.92 -11.19
CA SER A 490 104.58 16.21 -10.49
C SER A 490 104.03 16.30 -9.04
N CYS A 491 104.76 15.72 -8.09
CA CYS A 491 104.79 16.22 -6.72
C CYS A 491 106.05 17.06 -6.50
N THR A 492 105.90 18.39 -6.40
CA THR A 492 106.97 19.31 -5.98
C THR A 492 106.71 19.85 -4.58
N GLY A 493 106.72 18.94 -3.61
CA GLY A 493 106.71 19.23 -2.17
C GLY A 493 107.98 18.65 -1.53
N ASN A 494 108.51 19.30 -0.50
CA ASN A 494 109.82 18.95 0.04
C ASN A 494 109.72 17.76 1.02
N ASN A 495 110.73 16.88 0.97
CA ASN A 495 110.96 15.71 1.85
C ASN A 495 109.98 14.51 1.72
N LEU A 496 110.44 13.46 1.03
CA LEU A 496 110.57 12.08 1.55
C LEU A 496 111.48 11.28 0.60
N GLY A 497 112.18 10.25 1.10
CA GLY A 497 113.21 9.51 0.35
C GLY A 497 112.99 8.00 0.28
N CYS A 498 113.51 7.35 -0.76
CA CYS A 498 113.34 5.92 -1.03
C CYS A 498 114.68 5.23 -1.35
N THR A 499 114.79 3.94 -1.01
CA THR A 499 115.98 3.08 -1.27
C THR A 499 115.53 1.67 -1.68
N ASN A 500 116.44 0.87 -2.26
CA ASN A 500 116.13 -0.39 -2.97
C ASN A 500 115.84 -1.62 -2.08
N ASP A 501 115.13 -2.63 -2.61
CA ASP A 501 114.60 -3.79 -1.84
C ASP A 501 115.47 -5.05 -1.78
N ALA A 502 115.12 -5.91 -0.81
CA ALA A 502 115.52 -7.31 -0.68
C ALA A 502 114.46 -8.21 0.02
N VAL A 503 113.22 -7.73 0.20
CA VAL A 503 112.12 -8.42 0.91
C VAL A 503 111.12 -9.01 -0.09
N PRO A 504 110.53 -10.21 0.15
CA PRO A 504 109.45 -10.73 -0.68
C PRO A 504 108.11 -9.99 -0.44
N PRO A 505 107.28 -9.80 -1.48
CA PRO A 505 106.08 -8.99 -1.37
C PRO A 505 105.01 -9.59 -0.45
N VAL A 506 104.30 -8.73 0.28
CA VAL A 506 103.21 -9.15 1.17
C VAL A 506 101.92 -9.31 0.36
N LEU A 507 101.41 -10.54 0.29
CA LEU A 507 100.18 -10.89 -0.41
C LEU A 507 98.97 -10.73 0.52
N SER A 508 98.07 -9.79 0.19
CA SER A 508 96.79 -9.59 0.86
C SER A 508 95.68 -10.28 0.04
N LEU A 509 95.06 -11.29 0.64
CA LEU A 509 93.98 -12.08 0.04
C LEU A 509 92.64 -11.80 0.73
N PRO A 510 91.52 -11.92 0.00
CA PRO A 510 90.21 -11.89 0.61
C PRO A 510 90.03 -13.08 1.57
N ALA A 511 89.05 -12.95 2.47
CA ALA A 511 88.56 -14.08 3.24
C ALA A 511 87.94 -15.15 2.32
N ASN A 512 87.73 -16.36 2.85
CA ASN A 512 86.94 -17.38 2.17
C ASN A 512 85.54 -16.85 1.87
N MET A 513 85.05 -17.07 0.65
CA MET A 513 83.80 -16.53 0.15
C MET A 513 82.75 -17.64 0.05
N THR A 514 81.51 -17.35 0.45
CA THR A 514 80.35 -18.19 0.15
C THR A 514 79.42 -17.38 -0.76
N LEU A 515 78.97 -17.98 -1.86
CA LEU A 515 78.09 -17.36 -2.84
C LEU A 515 76.90 -18.27 -3.15
N GLU A 516 75.78 -17.63 -3.49
CA GLU A 516 74.57 -18.29 -3.95
C GLU A 516 74.63 -18.52 -5.47
N ALA A 517 74.15 -19.68 -5.93
CA ALA A 517 74.20 -20.08 -7.33
C ALA A 517 73.26 -19.24 -8.22
N THR A 518 73.83 -18.42 -9.10
CA THR A 518 73.08 -17.62 -10.08
C THR A 518 72.59 -18.41 -11.30
N GLY A 519 72.63 -19.75 -11.25
CA GLY A 519 72.19 -20.64 -12.32
C GLY A 519 72.87 -22.01 -12.32
N PRO A 520 72.61 -22.86 -13.33
CA PRO A 520 73.07 -24.26 -13.36
C PRO A 520 74.60 -24.45 -13.39
N SER A 521 75.34 -23.38 -13.75
CA SER A 521 76.81 -23.36 -13.75
C SER A 521 77.42 -22.82 -12.44
N GLY A 522 76.59 -22.48 -11.45
CA GLY A 522 77.00 -21.83 -10.21
C GLY A 522 77.01 -20.30 -10.31
N ALA A 523 78.02 -19.66 -9.74
CA ALA A 523 78.05 -18.20 -9.50
C ALA A 523 79.33 -17.55 -10.02
N VAL A 524 79.25 -16.30 -10.49
CA VAL A 524 80.42 -15.49 -10.82
C VAL A 524 80.97 -14.86 -9.54
N ALA A 525 82.27 -15.05 -9.27
CA ALA A 525 82.91 -14.52 -8.07
C ALA A 525 83.93 -13.42 -8.41
N THR A 526 83.58 -12.18 -8.09
CA THR A 526 84.50 -11.02 -8.16
C THR A 526 85.19 -10.81 -6.82
N PHE A 527 86.52 -10.82 -6.84
CA PHE A 527 87.36 -10.60 -5.66
C PHE A 527 88.60 -9.77 -5.98
N THR A 528 89.11 -9.06 -4.98
CA THR A 528 90.35 -8.27 -5.07
C THR A 528 91.45 -8.94 -4.25
N ALA A 529 92.48 -9.44 -4.92
CA ALA A 529 93.73 -9.84 -4.29
C ALA A 529 94.80 -8.79 -4.63
N THR A 530 95.57 -8.34 -3.64
CA THR A 530 96.63 -7.35 -3.83
C THR A 530 97.95 -7.86 -3.27
N ALA A 531 99.06 -7.40 -3.85
CA ALA A 531 100.39 -7.61 -3.28
C ALA A 531 101.08 -6.26 -3.12
N THR A 532 101.65 -6.02 -1.95
CA THR A 532 102.41 -4.82 -1.64
C THR A 532 103.83 -5.21 -1.26
N ASP A 533 104.75 -4.75 -2.08
CA ASP A 533 106.20 -4.80 -1.88
C ASP A 533 106.68 -3.50 -1.23
N ASN A 534 107.66 -3.55 -0.33
CA ASN A 534 108.05 -2.36 0.42
C ASN A 534 108.88 -1.33 -0.37
N VAL A 535 109.25 -1.63 -1.62
CA VAL A 535 109.88 -0.66 -2.55
C VAL A 535 109.25 -0.69 -3.94
N ASN A 536 108.84 -1.84 -4.48
CA ASN A 536 108.10 -1.90 -5.75
C ASN A 536 106.63 -1.49 -5.60
N GLY A 537 106.11 -1.36 -4.37
CA GLY A 537 104.73 -0.95 -4.11
C GLY A 537 103.72 -2.00 -4.56
N ASN A 538 102.64 -1.59 -5.22
CA ASN A 538 101.61 -2.50 -5.70
C ASN A 538 102.12 -3.36 -6.86
N LEU A 539 102.20 -4.68 -6.64
CA LEU A 539 102.57 -5.67 -7.65
C LEU A 539 101.34 -6.35 -8.27
N PRO A 540 101.44 -6.82 -9.53
CA PRO A 540 100.38 -7.60 -10.16
C PRO A 540 100.24 -8.98 -9.49
N VAL A 541 99.03 -9.30 -9.03
CA VAL A 541 98.67 -10.62 -8.50
C VAL A 541 98.03 -11.45 -9.62
N THR A 542 98.49 -12.68 -9.80
CA THR A 542 97.84 -13.68 -10.66
C THR A 542 97.09 -14.68 -9.80
N CYS A 543 95.78 -14.82 -10.00
CA CYS A 543 94.94 -15.81 -9.32
C CYS A 543 94.36 -16.83 -10.31
N ASN A 544 94.24 -18.08 -9.88
CA ASN A 544 93.62 -19.17 -10.66
C ASN A 544 92.65 -19.99 -9.76
N PRO A 545 91.34 -20.04 -10.08
CA PRO A 545 90.64 -19.26 -11.12
C PRO A 545 90.79 -17.74 -10.93
N ALA A 546 90.59 -16.98 -12.01
CA ALA A 546 90.73 -15.51 -11.98
C ALA A 546 89.50 -14.83 -11.37
N SER A 547 89.66 -13.59 -10.90
CA SER A 547 88.53 -12.76 -10.46
C SER A 547 87.54 -12.54 -11.62
N GLY A 548 86.25 -12.70 -11.35
CA GLY A 548 85.20 -12.69 -12.38
C GLY A 548 85.00 -14.03 -13.11
N SER A 549 85.67 -15.12 -12.69
CA SER A 549 85.35 -16.47 -13.18
C SER A 549 84.00 -16.95 -12.62
N THR A 550 83.32 -17.81 -13.38
CA THR A 550 82.22 -18.64 -12.86
C THR A 550 82.78 -19.82 -12.07
N PHE A 551 82.27 -20.02 -10.86
CA PHE A 551 82.61 -21.12 -9.97
C PHE A 551 81.44 -22.12 -9.91
N PRO A 552 81.69 -23.44 -10.05
CA PRO A 552 80.65 -24.45 -9.95
C PRO A 552 80.13 -24.59 -8.52
N ILE A 553 78.97 -25.22 -8.36
CA ILE A 553 78.29 -25.45 -7.06
C ILE A 553 79.06 -26.48 -6.22
N ALA A 554 80.17 -26.03 -5.64
CA ALA A 554 81.10 -26.74 -4.77
C ALA A 554 82.04 -25.73 -4.09
N THR A 555 82.86 -26.19 -3.13
CA THR A 555 84.03 -25.45 -2.66
C THR A 555 85.19 -25.59 -3.64
N THR A 556 85.65 -24.45 -4.18
CA THR A 556 86.79 -24.33 -5.10
C THR A 556 87.91 -23.52 -4.46
N THR A 557 89.14 -24.02 -4.47
CA THR A 557 90.31 -23.26 -3.99
C THR A 557 90.84 -22.33 -5.08
N VAL A 558 90.90 -21.04 -4.79
CA VAL A 558 91.60 -20.04 -5.60
C VAL A 558 93.04 -19.95 -5.10
N ASN A 559 94.02 -20.18 -5.98
CA ASN A 559 95.44 -20.00 -5.67
C ASN A 559 95.94 -18.71 -6.31
N CYS A 560 96.61 -17.86 -5.54
CA CYS A 560 97.12 -16.57 -5.96
C CYS A 560 98.62 -16.45 -5.73
N SER A 561 99.32 -15.79 -6.65
CA SER A 561 100.76 -15.51 -6.55
C SER A 561 101.11 -14.10 -7.03
N ALA A 562 102.20 -13.57 -6.50
CA ALA A 562 102.81 -12.30 -6.90
C ALA A 562 104.32 -12.43 -6.97
N SER A 563 104.99 -11.57 -7.74
CA SER A 563 106.45 -11.55 -7.86
C SER A 563 106.96 -10.13 -8.08
N ASP A 564 108.05 -9.76 -7.40
CA ASP A 564 108.66 -8.43 -7.52
C ASP A 564 109.54 -8.31 -8.78
N ALA A 565 110.10 -7.12 -9.03
CA ALA A 565 110.99 -6.88 -10.17
C ALA A 565 112.39 -7.54 -10.02
N ASN A 566 112.73 -8.05 -8.83
CA ASN A 566 114.03 -8.64 -8.49
C ASN A 566 114.00 -10.19 -8.45
N GLY A 567 112.81 -10.80 -8.53
CA GLY A 567 112.58 -12.26 -8.55
C GLY A 567 112.09 -12.88 -7.24
N ASN A 568 111.76 -12.10 -6.20
CA ASN A 568 111.14 -12.62 -4.98
C ASN A 568 109.65 -12.92 -5.23
N THR A 569 109.13 -14.01 -4.64
CA THR A 569 107.76 -14.49 -4.91
C THR A 569 106.97 -14.74 -3.63
N ALA A 570 105.69 -14.41 -3.64
CA ALA A 570 104.74 -14.77 -2.58
C ALA A 570 103.54 -15.53 -3.16
N ASN A 571 103.03 -16.50 -2.40
CA ASN A 571 101.93 -17.38 -2.79
C ASN A 571 100.95 -17.55 -1.62
N GLY A 572 99.66 -17.67 -1.92
CA GLY A 572 98.63 -17.97 -0.94
C GLY A 572 97.35 -18.46 -1.60
N SER A 573 96.36 -18.87 -0.81
CA SER A 573 95.08 -19.34 -1.32
C SER A 573 93.93 -19.06 -0.36
N PHE A 574 92.74 -18.97 -0.93
CA PHE A 574 91.45 -18.89 -0.23
C PHE A 574 90.44 -19.76 -0.99
N THR A 575 89.26 -20.00 -0.41
CA THR A 575 88.21 -20.81 -1.05
C THR A 575 86.98 -19.99 -1.41
N VAL A 576 86.39 -20.30 -2.57
CA VAL A 576 85.05 -19.86 -2.98
C VAL A 576 84.13 -21.08 -2.91
N THR A 577 83.15 -21.07 -2.02
CA THR A 577 82.07 -22.06 -1.98
C THR A 577 80.85 -21.48 -2.67
N VAL A 578 80.50 -22.02 -3.83
CA VAL A 578 79.16 -21.78 -4.39
C VAL A 578 78.24 -22.87 -3.87
N GLN A 579 77.14 -22.44 -3.26
CA GLN A 579 76.06 -23.29 -2.82
C GLN A 579 74.76 -22.81 -3.46
N ASP A 580 73.70 -23.59 -3.30
CA ASP A 580 72.36 -23.23 -3.71
C ASP A 580 71.46 -23.51 -2.50
N THR A 581 70.87 -22.43 -1.99
CA THR A 581 70.02 -22.35 -0.80
C THR A 581 68.68 -21.66 -1.10
N THR A 582 68.41 -21.35 -2.36
CA THR A 582 67.20 -20.65 -2.80
C THR A 582 66.10 -21.66 -3.10
N GLY A 583 64.90 -21.44 -2.54
CA GLY A 583 63.73 -22.24 -2.90
C GLY A 583 63.19 -21.86 -4.28
N PRO A 584 62.58 -22.79 -5.05
CA PRO A 584 62.04 -22.48 -6.37
C PRO A 584 61.04 -21.31 -6.34
N ALA A 585 61.09 -20.39 -7.31
CA ALA A 585 60.14 -19.30 -7.40
C ALA A 585 58.74 -19.87 -7.73
N LEU A 586 57.80 -19.73 -6.78
CA LEU A 586 56.45 -20.30 -6.84
C LEU A 586 55.46 -19.25 -7.35
N ASN A 587 54.76 -19.56 -8.43
CA ASN A 587 53.75 -18.73 -9.08
C ASN A 587 52.37 -19.41 -8.97
N LEU A 588 51.47 -18.77 -8.22
CA LEU A 588 50.15 -19.31 -7.87
C LEU A 588 49.04 -18.59 -8.65
N PRO A 589 47.86 -19.23 -8.85
CA PRO A 589 46.68 -18.52 -9.30
C PRO A 589 46.26 -17.45 -8.28
N ALA A 590 45.46 -16.49 -8.74
CA ALA A 590 44.69 -15.64 -7.83
C ALA A 590 43.65 -16.47 -7.04
N ASN A 591 43.12 -15.88 -5.96
CA ASN A 591 41.98 -16.44 -5.23
C ASN A 591 40.80 -16.65 -6.19
N MET A 592 40.04 -17.73 -6.00
CA MET A 592 38.93 -18.12 -6.88
C MET A 592 37.62 -18.13 -6.10
N THR A 593 36.60 -17.46 -6.62
CA THR A 593 35.20 -17.63 -6.17
C THR A 593 34.48 -18.53 -7.17
N LEU A 594 33.73 -19.51 -6.67
CA LEU A 594 32.96 -20.46 -7.48
C LEU A 594 31.55 -20.61 -6.92
N GLU A 595 30.60 -20.77 -7.83
CA GLU A 595 29.23 -21.13 -7.51
C GLU A 595 29.13 -22.62 -7.17
N ALA A 596 28.33 -22.96 -6.17
CA ALA A 596 28.04 -24.34 -5.79
C ALA A 596 27.32 -25.09 -6.91
N THR A 597 27.68 -26.36 -7.11
CA THR A 597 27.11 -27.21 -8.19
C THR A 597 26.46 -28.48 -7.65
N SER A 598 26.38 -28.59 -6.32
CA SER A 598 25.89 -29.73 -5.55
C SER A 598 25.88 -29.38 -4.05
N PRO A 599 25.20 -30.16 -3.19
CA PRO A 599 25.38 -30.09 -1.72
C PRO A 599 26.81 -30.41 -1.23
N SER A 600 27.71 -30.87 -2.10
CA SER A 600 29.14 -31.01 -1.80
C SER A 600 29.99 -29.80 -2.21
N GLY A 601 29.37 -28.74 -2.73
CA GLY A 601 30.01 -27.55 -3.28
C GLY A 601 30.40 -27.68 -4.76
N ALA A 602 31.61 -27.26 -5.10
CA ALA A 602 32.07 -27.07 -6.48
C ALA A 602 33.46 -27.68 -6.74
N VAL A 603 33.71 -28.13 -7.98
CA VAL A 603 35.03 -28.64 -8.39
C VAL A 603 35.90 -27.50 -8.90
N ALA A 604 37.01 -27.22 -8.22
CA ALA A 604 37.94 -26.15 -8.62
C ALA A 604 39.15 -26.72 -9.36
N THR A 605 39.50 -26.11 -10.50
CA THR A 605 40.71 -26.47 -11.27
C THR A 605 41.66 -25.29 -11.38
N PHE A 606 42.94 -25.55 -11.14
CA PHE A 606 44.01 -24.56 -11.10
C PHE A 606 45.34 -25.16 -11.58
N SER A 607 46.25 -24.31 -12.07
CA SER A 607 47.54 -24.73 -12.65
C SER A 607 48.69 -23.86 -12.11
N PRO A 608 49.15 -24.12 -10.88
CA PRO A 608 50.27 -23.39 -10.29
C PRO A 608 51.59 -23.89 -10.90
N THR A 609 52.59 -23.01 -10.93
CA THR A 609 53.89 -23.31 -11.53
C THR A 609 55.02 -22.93 -10.59
N ALA A 610 56.16 -23.62 -10.67
CA ALA A 610 57.37 -23.20 -9.99
C ALA A 610 58.56 -23.33 -10.95
N ASN A 611 59.47 -22.36 -10.89
CA ASN A 611 60.73 -22.42 -11.62
C ASN A 611 61.88 -22.01 -10.70
N ASP A 612 62.88 -22.87 -10.62
CA ASP A 612 64.14 -22.60 -9.96
C ASP A 612 65.20 -22.07 -10.94
N ILE A 613 66.15 -21.27 -10.45
CA ILE A 613 67.22 -20.69 -11.27
C ILE A 613 68.32 -21.70 -11.63
N VAL A 614 68.54 -22.73 -10.80
CA VAL A 614 69.59 -23.76 -10.97
C VAL A 614 69.02 -25.03 -11.61
N ASP A 615 67.82 -25.44 -11.19
CA ASP A 615 67.18 -26.71 -11.56
C ASP A 615 65.99 -26.58 -12.52
N GLY A 616 65.63 -25.35 -12.91
CA GLY A 616 64.56 -25.06 -13.87
C GLY A 616 63.16 -25.37 -13.35
N ALA A 617 62.24 -25.75 -14.24
CA ALA A 617 60.84 -25.99 -13.89
C ALA A 617 60.68 -27.11 -12.84
N ARG A 618 59.99 -26.80 -11.74
CA ARG A 618 59.81 -27.69 -10.58
C ARG A 618 58.36 -28.14 -10.43
N PRO A 619 58.11 -29.39 -10.00
CA PRO A 619 56.75 -29.84 -9.71
C PRO A 619 56.20 -29.11 -8.48
N VAL A 620 54.99 -28.57 -8.60
CA VAL A 620 54.23 -28.00 -7.47
C VAL A 620 53.29 -29.09 -6.92
N THR A 621 53.25 -29.23 -5.60
CA THR A 621 52.25 -30.04 -4.89
C THR A 621 51.30 -29.11 -4.15
N CYS A 622 49.99 -29.29 -4.31
CA CYS A 622 48.99 -28.49 -3.60
C CYS A 622 47.98 -29.37 -2.85
N VAL A 623 47.53 -28.89 -1.69
CA VAL A 623 46.53 -29.54 -0.83
C VAL A 623 45.47 -28.51 -0.40
N PRO A 624 44.18 -28.70 -0.75
CA PRO A 624 43.63 -29.71 -1.66
C PRO A 624 44.24 -29.66 -3.08
N ALA A 625 44.08 -30.75 -3.84
CA ALA A 625 44.64 -30.87 -5.19
C ALA A 625 43.74 -30.22 -6.26
N SER A 626 44.32 -29.82 -7.39
CA SER A 626 43.55 -29.34 -8.55
C SER A 626 42.59 -30.41 -9.05
N GLY A 627 41.32 -30.05 -9.27
CA GLY A 627 40.23 -30.98 -9.58
C GLY A 627 39.58 -31.64 -8.36
N SER A 628 39.89 -31.20 -7.13
CA SER A 628 39.12 -31.58 -5.93
C SER A 628 37.77 -30.85 -5.90
N THR A 629 36.76 -31.47 -5.27
CA THR A 629 35.56 -30.75 -4.81
C THR A 629 35.91 -29.95 -3.56
N PHE A 630 35.46 -28.71 -3.51
CA PHE A 630 35.59 -27.78 -2.39
C PHE A 630 34.21 -27.54 -1.77
N PRO A 631 34.05 -27.66 -0.44
CA PRO A 631 32.78 -27.42 0.25
C PRO A 631 32.40 -25.93 0.22
N ILE A 632 31.12 -25.63 0.46
CA ILE A 632 30.52 -24.28 0.42
C ILE A 632 31.03 -23.44 1.60
N THR A 633 32.26 -22.94 1.47
CA THR A 633 33.00 -22.08 2.40
C THR A 633 34.29 -21.58 1.72
N THR A 634 35.08 -20.77 2.42
CA THR A 634 36.44 -20.39 1.99
C THR A 634 37.46 -21.44 2.44
N THR A 635 38.07 -22.13 1.48
CA THR A 635 39.11 -23.14 1.70
C THR A 635 40.48 -22.62 1.23
N THR A 636 41.48 -22.62 2.12
CA THR A 636 42.87 -22.31 1.73
C THR A 636 43.53 -23.50 1.04
N VAL A 637 43.99 -23.30 -0.21
CA VAL A 637 44.86 -24.24 -0.91
C VAL A 637 46.31 -23.91 -0.58
N ASN A 638 47.01 -24.84 0.08
CA ASN A 638 48.42 -24.69 0.39
C ASN A 638 49.25 -25.41 -0.68
N CYS A 639 50.19 -24.71 -1.29
CA CYS A 639 51.06 -25.20 -2.35
C CYS A 639 52.54 -25.12 -1.95
N SER A 640 53.32 -26.12 -2.36
CA SER A 640 54.76 -26.16 -2.15
C SER A 640 55.51 -26.67 -3.37
N ALA A 641 56.76 -26.21 -3.52
CA ALA A 641 57.71 -26.68 -4.52
C ALA A 641 59.08 -26.90 -3.88
N SER A 642 59.88 -27.78 -4.49
CA SER A 642 61.23 -28.11 -4.00
C SER A 642 62.20 -28.34 -5.15
N ASP A 643 63.45 -27.89 -4.98
CA ASP A 643 64.56 -28.11 -5.90
C ASP A 643 65.11 -29.56 -5.80
N THR A 644 66.33 -29.84 -6.26
CA THR A 644 67.01 -31.14 -6.06
C THR A 644 67.89 -31.22 -4.82
N ARG A 645 68.11 -30.11 -4.09
CA ARG A 645 69.04 -30.02 -2.95
C ARG A 645 68.31 -30.01 -1.60
N GLY A 646 67.00 -29.79 -1.60
CA GLY A 646 66.13 -29.75 -0.43
C GLY A 646 65.61 -28.36 -0.06
N ASN A 647 65.88 -27.34 -0.89
CA ASN A 647 65.35 -25.99 -0.70
C ASN A 647 63.87 -25.97 -1.09
N THR A 648 63.03 -25.32 -0.28
CA THR A 648 61.57 -25.39 -0.43
C THR A 648 60.91 -24.03 -0.35
N THR A 649 59.96 -23.77 -1.24
CA THR A 649 59.09 -22.58 -1.22
C THR A 649 57.66 -23.02 -0.99
N ASN A 650 56.96 -22.31 -0.11
CA ASN A 650 55.54 -22.54 0.19
C ASN A 650 54.75 -21.26 -0.08
N GLY A 651 53.48 -21.40 -0.46
CA GLY A 651 52.54 -20.31 -0.62
C GLY A 651 51.10 -20.83 -0.66
N SER A 652 50.13 -19.94 -0.65
CA SER A 652 48.71 -20.32 -0.67
C SER A 652 47.86 -19.30 -1.42
N PHE A 653 46.66 -19.76 -1.81
CA PHE A 653 45.56 -18.96 -2.33
C PHE A 653 44.25 -19.55 -1.79
N THR A 654 43.14 -18.83 -1.87
CA THR A 654 41.83 -19.33 -1.42
C THR A 654 40.94 -19.78 -2.58
N VAL A 655 40.11 -20.79 -2.31
CA VAL A 655 38.95 -21.15 -3.12
C VAL A 655 37.72 -20.93 -2.22
N THR A 656 36.91 -19.94 -2.56
CA THR A 656 35.63 -19.68 -1.91
C THR A 656 34.53 -20.29 -2.76
N VAL A 657 33.85 -21.31 -2.23
CA VAL A 657 32.61 -21.80 -2.84
C VAL A 657 31.45 -21.19 -2.05
N GLN A 658 30.52 -20.59 -2.77
CA GLN A 658 29.30 -19.99 -2.25
C GLN A 658 28.10 -20.52 -3.02
N ASP A 659 26.91 -20.37 -2.46
CA ASP A 659 25.65 -20.62 -3.16
C ASP A 659 24.90 -19.29 -3.30
N THR A 660 24.62 -18.90 -4.54
CA THR A 660 23.87 -17.71 -4.93
C THR A 660 22.73 -18.03 -5.90
N THR A 661 22.43 -19.33 -6.10
CA THR A 661 21.45 -19.80 -7.08
C THR A 661 20.09 -19.99 -6.44
N ALA A 662 19.21 -19.00 -6.58
CA ALA A 662 17.86 -19.08 -6.02
C ALA A 662 17.05 -20.30 -6.54
N PRO A 663 16.26 -20.98 -5.69
CA PRO A 663 15.51 -22.18 -6.06
C PRO A 663 14.59 -21.98 -7.26
N THR A 664 14.48 -23.02 -8.10
CA THR A 664 13.47 -23.06 -9.17
C THR A 664 12.11 -23.39 -8.58
N LEU A 665 11.27 -22.36 -8.37
CA LEU A 665 9.88 -22.48 -7.93
C LEU A 665 8.95 -22.86 -9.10
N THR A 666 7.90 -23.62 -8.81
CA THR A 666 6.77 -23.89 -9.70
C THR A 666 5.46 -23.78 -8.90
N VAL A 667 4.63 -22.82 -9.29
CA VAL A 667 3.27 -22.62 -8.76
C VAL A 667 2.23 -23.34 -9.62
N PRO A 668 1.03 -23.64 -9.09
CA PRO A 668 -0.10 -24.11 -9.91
C PRO A 668 -0.59 -22.99 -10.85
N ALA A 669 -1.38 -23.37 -11.85
CA ALA A 669 -2.11 -22.41 -12.68
C ALA A 669 -3.29 -21.78 -11.92
N ASP A 670 -3.74 -20.61 -12.37
CA ASP A 670 -4.95 -19.92 -11.88
C ASP A 670 -6.16 -20.86 -11.78
N MET A 671 -6.90 -20.74 -10.68
CA MET A 671 -8.00 -21.63 -10.33
C MET A 671 -9.30 -20.84 -10.08
N THR A 672 -10.43 -21.45 -10.47
CA THR A 672 -11.78 -20.91 -10.22
C THR A 672 -12.56 -21.89 -9.36
N LEU A 673 -13.20 -21.37 -8.30
CA LEU A 673 -14.02 -22.15 -7.37
C LEU A 673 -15.43 -21.57 -7.26
N GLU A 674 -16.39 -22.45 -7.02
CA GLU A 674 -17.74 -22.09 -6.61
C GLU A 674 -17.76 -21.79 -5.10
N ALA A 675 -18.45 -20.73 -4.70
CA ALA A 675 -18.60 -20.32 -3.32
C ALA A 675 -19.41 -21.35 -2.51
N THR A 676 -18.85 -21.79 -1.38
CA THR A 676 -19.44 -22.81 -0.50
C THR A 676 -20.21 -22.22 0.70
N GLY A 677 -20.31 -20.88 0.75
CA GLY A 677 -20.93 -20.12 1.83
C GLY A 677 -20.57 -18.62 1.73
N PRO A 678 -21.08 -17.77 2.64
CA PRO A 678 -20.85 -16.32 2.61
C PRO A 678 -19.38 -15.89 2.75
N SER A 679 -18.52 -16.78 3.27
CA SER A 679 -17.07 -16.58 3.33
C SER A 679 -16.33 -16.98 2.04
N GLY A 680 -17.04 -17.46 1.01
CA GLY A 680 -16.47 -18.00 -0.22
C GLY A 680 -16.13 -19.51 -0.13
N ALA A 681 -14.93 -19.89 -0.55
CA ALA A 681 -14.55 -21.29 -0.76
C ALA A 681 -13.16 -21.62 -0.22
N VAL A 682 -12.95 -22.85 0.25
CA VAL A 682 -11.62 -23.34 0.64
C VAL A 682 -10.86 -23.81 -0.59
N ALA A 683 -9.66 -23.25 -0.83
CA ALA A 683 -8.81 -23.65 -1.93
C ALA A 683 -7.63 -24.51 -1.44
N THR A 684 -7.48 -25.71 -1.99
CA THR A 684 -6.32 -26.57 -1.79
C THR A 684 -5.49 -26.64 -3.07
N PHE A 685 -4.19 -26.40 -2.91
CA PHE A 685 -3.22 -26.34 -4.01
C PHE A 685 -1.85 -26.82 -3.54
N THR A 686 -0.89 -26.93 -4.47
CA THR A 686 0.48 -27.34 -4.17
C THR A 686 1.43 -26.57 -5.09
N ALA A 687 2.37 -25.86 -4.50
CA ALA A 687 3.54 -25.31 -5.17
C ALA A 687 4.77 -26.14 -4.75
N THR A 688 5.75 -26.26 -5.63
CA THR A 688 6.96 -27.07 -5.40
C THR A 688 8.19 -26.29 -5.87
N ALA A 689 9.29 -26.39 -5.12
CA ALA A 689 10.58 -25.86 -5.56
C ALA A 689 11.63 -26.97 -5.60
N THR A 690 12.62 -26.79 -6.47
CA THR A 690 13.81 -27.64 -6.56
C THR A 690 15.03 -26.77 -6.65
N ASP A 691 16.10 -27.18 -5.98
CA ASP A 691 17.41 -26.56 -6.09
C ASP A 691 18.52 -27.60 -6.40
N ILE A 692 19.71 -27.13 -6.77
CA ILE A 692 20.90 -27.93 -7.13
C ILE A 692 21.82 -28.23 -5.95
N VAL A 693 21.82 -27.38 -4.92
CA VAL A 693 22.51 -27.56 -3.64
C VAL A 693 21.59 -28.23 -2.65
N ASP A 694 20.37 -27.72 -2.48
CA ASP A 694 19.47 -28.16 -1.42
C ASP A 694 18.55 -29.32 -1.82
N LEU A 695 18.61 -30.39 -1.01
CA LEU A 695 17.81 -31.59 -1.19
C LEU A 695 16.31 -31.39 -0.87
N THR A 696 15.96 -30.34 -0.11
CA THR A 696 14.59 -30.05 0.32
C THR A 696 14.36 -28.55 0.52
N VAL A 697 13.95 -27.85 -0.54
CA VAL A 697 13.55 -26.43 -0.46
C VAL A 697 12.16 -26.30 0.15
N THR A 698 12.00 -25.38 1.11
CA THR A 698 10.68 -25.09 1.70
C THR A 698 9.95 -24.01 0.89
N VAL A 699 8.68 -24.26 0.54
CA VAL A 699 7.81 -23.28 -0.13
C VAL A 699 6.74 -22.79 0.83
N VAL A 700 6.66 -21.47 1.00
CA VAL A 700 5.64 -20.80 1.82
C VAL A 700 4.73 -20.00 0.89
N CYS A 701 3.41 -20.18 1.02
CA CYS A 701 2.42 -19.43 0.23
C CYS A 701 1.50 -18.59 1.13
N ALA A 702 1.14 -17.40 0.66
CA ALA A 702 0.25 -16.46 1.33
C ALA A 702 -0.87 -15.99 0.37
N PRO A 703 -2.16 -16.24 0.68
CA PRO A 703 -2.66 -17.13 1.74
C PRO A 703 -2.19 -18.59 1.57
N PRO A 704 -2.05 -19.39 2.65
CA PRO A 704 -1.59 -20.78 2.56
C PRO A 704 -2.65 -21.74 1.99
N SER A 705 -2.19 -22.88 1.45
CA SER A 705 -3.05 -23.94 0.94
C SER A 705 -3.99 -24.48 2.04
N GLY A 706 -5.28 -24.60 1.73
CA GLY A 706 -6.34 -24.89 2.69
C GLY A 706 -6.98 -23.66 3.34
N SER A 707 -6.60 -22.43 2.96
CA SER A 707 -7.30 -21.21 3.38
C SER A 707 -8.68 -21.09 2.73
N THR A 708 -9.59 -20.39 3.42
CA THR A 708 -10.84 -19.89 2.83
C THR A 708 -10.56 -18.59 2.07
N PHE A 709 -10.98 -18.54 0.81
CA PHE A 709 -10.85 -17.39 -0.08
C PHE A 709 -12.22 -16.70 -0.26
N PRO A 710 -12.29 -15.36 -0.15
CA PRO A 710 -13.52 -14.59 -0.32
C PRO A 710 -13.98 -14.58 -1.78
N ILE A 711 -15.26 -14.22 -2.01
CA ILE A 711 -15.92 -14.21 -3.33
C ILE A 711 -15.42 -13.02 -4.17
N THR A 712 -14.22 -13.20 -4.71
CA THR A 712 -13.47 -12.29 -5.60
C THR A 712 -12.28 -13.06 -6.17
N THR A 713 -11.48 -12.42 -7.04
CA THR A 713 -10.12 -12.88 -7.35
C THR A 713 -9.16 -12.45 -6.25
N THR A 714 -8.42 -13.42 -5.71
CA THR A 714 -7.34 -13.24 -4.73
C THR A 714 -6.05 -13.81 -5.30
N THR A 715 -4.99 -13.01 -5.39
CA THR A 715 -3.67 -13.52 -5.77
C THR A 715 -3.02 -14.22 -4.57
N VAL A 716 -2.49 -15.42 -4.80
CA VAL A 716 -1.62 -16.15 -3.88
C VAL A 716 -0.18 -15.94 -4.32
N THR A 717 0.65 -15.43 -3.41
CA THR A 717 2.11 -15.38 -3.61
C THR A 717 2.75 -16.57 -2.93
N CYS A 718 3.55 -17.33 -3.65
CA CYS A 718 4.42 -18.37 -3.09
C CYS A 718 5.88 -17.93 -3.18
N THR A 719 6.64 -18.18 -2.12
CA THR A 719 8.08 -17.93 -2.04
C THR A 719 8.78 -19.24 -1.68
N ALA A 720 9.87 -19.52 -2.38
CA ALA A 720 10.83 -20.58 -2.05
C ALA A 720 12.14 -19.93 -1.61
N THR A 721 12.75 -20.47 -0.56
CA THR A 721 14.03 -20.01 0.00
C THR A 721 14.90 -21.22 0.33
N ASP A 722 16.18 -21.15 -0.02
CA ASP A 722 17.21 -22.17 0.30
C ASP A 722 17.83 -21.94 1.69
N ASP A 723 18.64 -22.89 2.16
CA ASP A 723 19.38 -22.83 3.43
C ASP A 723 20.48 -21.74 3.42
N TYR A 724 20.81 -21.17 2.26
CA TYR A 724 21.75 -20.04 2.07
C TYR A 724 21.06 -18.67 1.99
N ASN A 725 19.72 -18.64 2.03
CA ASN A 725 18.81 -17.48 1.96
C ASN A 725 18.61 -16.84 0.56
N ASN A 726 19.02 -17.47 -0.54
CA ASN A 726 18.56 -17.04 -1.86
C ASN A 726 17.09 -17.44 -2.04
N SER A 727 16.32 -16.67 -2.81
CA SER A 727 14.87 -16.89 -2.90
C SER A 727 14.23 -16.49 -4.22
N THR A 728 13.17 -17.22 -4.57
CA THR A 728 12.34 -17.02 -5.76
C THR A 728 10.89 -16.89 -5.31
N SER A 729 10.16 -15.91 -5.84
CA SER A 729 8.71 -15.77 -5.62
C SER A 729 7.95 -15.77 -6.93
N ASP A 730 6.78 -16.39 -6.93
CA ASP A 730 5.87 -16.48 -8.07
C ASP A 730 4.40 -16.50 -7.60
N THR A 731 3.46 -16.19 -8.48
CA THR A 731 2.07 -15.89 -8.13
C THR A 731 1.06 -16.58 -9.04
N PHE A 732 -0.07 -17.01 -8.45
CA PHE A 732 -1.24 -17.47 -9.20
C PHE A 732 -2.53 -16.94 -8.55
N ASN A 733 -3.64 -16.92 -9.28
CA ASN A 733 -4.90 -16.38 -8.80
C ASN A 733 -5.90 -17.48 -8.39
N VAL A 734 -6.60 -17.22 -7.28
CA VAL A 734 -7.77 -17.96 -6.82
C VAL A 734 -8.98 -17.06 -7.00
N THR A 735 -9.83 -17.36 -7.98
CA THR A 735 -11.11 -16.67 -8.18
C THR A 735 -12.23 -17.51 -7.56
N VAL A 736 -12.85 -16.99 -6.50
CA VAL A 736 -14.10 -17.56 -5.98
C VAL A 736 -15.26 -16.75 -6.51
N GLN A 737 -16.24 -17.44 -7.09
CA GLN A 737 -17.47 -16.85 -7.63
C GLN A 737 -18.68 -17.64 -7.13
N ASP A 738 -19.85 -17.02 -7.17
CA ASP A 738 -21.13 -17.66 -6.84
C ASP A 738 -21.99 -17.77 -8.10
N THR A 739 -22.22 -19.00 -8.54
CA THR A 739 -23.05 -19.35 -9.71
C THR A 739 -24.25 -20.24 -9.36
N THR A 740 -24.50 -20.42 -8.06
CA THR A 740 -25.55 -21.31 -7.54
C THR A 740 -26.83 -20.53 -7.31
N ALA A 741 -27.90 -20.87 -8.04
CA ALA A 741 -29.19 -20.21 -7.88
C ALA A 741 -29.94 -20.65 -6.60
N PRO A 742 -30.70 -19.76 -5.93
CA PRO A 742 -31.37 -20.07 -4.66
C PRO A 742 -32.29 -21.29 -4.73
N THR A 743 -32.25 -22.15 -3.71
CA THR A 743 -33.16 -23.31 -3.62
C THR A 743 -34.57 -22.83 -3.26
N LEU A 744 -35.46 -22.86 -4.25
CA LEU A 744 -36.85 -22.39 -4.16
C LEU A 744 -37.78 -23.48 -3.60
N THR A 745 -38.45 -23.18 -2.48
CA THR A 745 -39.47 -24.02 -1.84
C THR A 745 -40.86 -23.43 -2.09
N LEU A 746 -41.70 -24.18 -2.80
CA LEU A 746 -43.05 -23.79 -3.20
C LEU A 746 -44.14 -24.58 -2.46
N PRO A 747 -45.37 -24.04 -2.33
CA PRO A 747 -46.50 -24.79 -1.80
C PRO A 747 -46.92 -25.87 -2.79
N ALA A 748 -47.68 -26.86 -2.30
CA ALA A 748 -48.39 -27.79 -3.18
C ALA A 748 -49.49 -27.08 -3.97
N ASN A 749 -49.91 -27.67 -5.09
CA ASN A 749 -51.07 -27.20 -5.85
C ASN A 749 -52.31 -27.12 -4.95
N MET A 750 -53.05 -26.01 -5.04
CA MET A 750 -54.21 -25.74 -4.20
C MET A 750 -55.51 -25.89 -4.99
N THR A 751 -56.54 -26.43 -4.34
CA THR A 751 -57.93 -26.37 -4.83
C THR A 751 -58.76 -25.59 -3.82
N LEU A 752 -59.53 -24.62 -4.30
CA LEU A 752 -60.39 -23.75 -3.49
C LEU A 752 -61.82 -23.75 -4.03
N GLU A 753 -62.76 -23.59 -3.12
CA GLU A 753 -64.17 -23.33 -3.45
C GLU A 753 -64.37 -21.84 -3.77
N ALA A 754 -65.16 -21.53 -4.78
CA ALA A 754 -65.49 -20.17 -5.16
C ALA A 754 -66.30 -19.46 -4.07
N THR A 755 -65.88 -18.25 -3.68
CA THR A 755 -66.57 -17.44 -2.66
C THR A 755 -67.40 -16.31 -3.29
N GLY A 756 -67.66 -16.39 -4.60
CA GLY A 756 -68.41 -15.42 -5.38
C GLY A 756 -68.11 -15.48 -6.88
N PRO A 757 -68.74 -14.62 -7.71
CA PRO A 757 -68.61 -14.62 -9.17
C PRO A 757 -67.17 -14.43 -9.68
N SER A 758 -66.30 -13.82 -8.88
CA SER A 758 -64.88 -13.59 -9.20
C SER A 758 -63.96 -14.77 -8.81
N GLY A 759 -64.52 -15.87 -8.29
CA GLY A 759 -63.76 -17.00 -7.75
C GLY A 759 -63.40 -16.83 -6.28
N ALA A 760 -62.14 -17.08 -5.91
CA ALA A 760 -61.70 -17.18 -4.51
C ALA A 760 -60.34 -16.51 -4.26
N VAL A 761 -60.13 -15.97 -3.06
CA VAL A 761 -58.83 -15.44 -2.64
C VAL A 761 -57.93 -16.58 -2.16
N ALA A 762 -56.72 -16.68 -2.71
CA ALA A 762 -55.76 -17.72 -2.33
C ALA A 762 -54.55 -17.12 -1.59
N THR A 763 -54.36 -17.55 -0.34
CA THR A 763 -53.18 -17.22 0.47
C THR A 763 -52.23 -18.41 0.53
N PHE A 764 -50.96 -18.15 0.22
CA PHE A 764 -49.90 -19.15 0.21
C PHE A 764 -48.57 -18.54 0.67
N SER A 765 -47.62 -19.39 1.04
CA SER A 765 -46.24 -19.04 1.34
C SER A 765 -45.28 -19.75 0.39
N ALA A 766 -44.23 -19.06 -0.01
CA ALA A 766 -43.08 -19.59 -0.73
C ALA A 766 -41.82 -18.99 -0.10
N SER A 767 -40.72 -19.74 -0.12
CA SER A 767 -39.43 -19.30 0.42
C SER A 767 -38.30 -19.74 -0.49
N ALA A 768 -37.19 -19.01 -0.48
CA ALA A 768 -35.94 -19.45 -1.08
C ALA A 768 -34.82 -19.34 -0.05
N SER A 769 -33.85 -20.25 -0.13
CA SER A 769 -32.58 -20.09 0.56
C SER A 769 -31.46 -20.47 -0.38
N ASP A 770 -30.42 -19.65 -0.38
CA ASP A 770 -29.14 -19.97 -1.00
C ASP A 770 -28.09 -20.38 0.07
N ILE A 771 -26.98 -20.99 -0.36
CA ILE A 771 -25.85 -21.44 0.46
C ILE A 771 -24.88 -20.31 0.81
N VAL A 772 -24.58 -19.43 -0.13
CA VAL A 772 -23.80 -18.19 0.09
C VAL A 772 -24.66 -17.17 0.80
N ASP A 773 -25.87 -16.99 0.28
CA ASP A 773 -26.63 -15.77 0.46
C ASP A 773 -27.71 -15.89 1.56
N GLY A 774 -28.04 -17.12 1.98
CA GLY A 774 -29.06 -17.41 2.98
C GLY A 774 -30.48 -17.19 2.46
N ALA A 775 -31.42 -16.82 3.33
CA ALA A 775 -32.82 -16.63 2.95
C ALA A 775 -32.96 -15.52 1.88
N ARG A 776 -33.61 -15.83 0.75
CA ARG A 776 -33.79 -14.90 -0.38
C ARG A 776 -35.28 -14.64 -0.67
N PRO A 777 -35.64 -13.41 -1.12
CA PRO A 777 -37.03 -13.04 -1.35
C PRO A 777 -37.60 -13.79 -2.55
N VAL A 778 -38.85 -14.25 -2.44
CA VAL A 778 -39.57 -14.88 -3.56
C VAL A 778 -40.61 -13.92 -4.10
N THR A 779 -40.58 -13.68 -5.40
CA THR A 779 -41.65 -12.97 -6.13
C THR A 779 -42.54 -14.00 -6.81
N CYS A 780 -43.85 -13.98 -6.53
CA CYS A 780 -44.83 -14.85 -7.18
C CYS A 780 -45.87 -14.02 -7.94
N VAL A 781 -46.28 -14.50 -9.11
CA VAL A 781 -47.26 -13.86 -9.99
C VAL A 781 -48.30 -14.90 -10.44
N PRO A 782 -49.60 -14.72 -10.12
CA PRO A 782 -50.17 -13.70 -9.22
C PRO A 782 -49.64 -13.82 -7.77
N PRO A 783 -49.54 -12.72 -7.00
CA PRO A 783 -49.04 -12.75 -5.63
C PRO A 783 -50.02 -13.37 -4.63
N SER A 784 -49.50 -13.77 -3.47
CA SER A 784 -50.30 -14.31 -2.35
C SER A 784 -51.34 -13.30 -1.87
N GLY A 785 -52.58 -13.75 -1.67
CA GLY A 785 -53.73 -12.89 -1.38
C GLY A 785 -54.45 -12.34 -2.62
N SER A 786 -54.04 -12.73 -3.83
CA SER A 786 -54.81 -12.44 -5.06
C SER A 786 -56.14 -13.20 -5.08
N THR A 787 -57.15 -12.62 -5.73
CA THR A 787 -58.34 -13.34 -6.18
C THR A 787 -58.02 -14.13 -7.45
N PHE A 788 -58.34 -15.42 -7.46
CA PHE A 788 -58.18 -16.33 -8.58
C PHE A 788 -59.57 -16.65 -9.18
N PRO A 789 -59.75 -16.56 -10.51
CA PRO A 789 -61.01 -16.88 -11.18
C PRO A 789 -61.29 -18.39 -11.16
N ILE A 790 -62.54 -18.78 -11.43
CA ILE A 790 -63.03 -20.17 -11.44
C ILE A 790 -62.43 -20.96 -12.62
N THR A 791 -61.16 -21.35 -12.47
CA THR A 791 -60.36 -22.16 -13.39
C THR A 791 -59.06 -22.61 -12.69
N THR A 792 -58.20 -23.35 -13.38
CA THR A 792 -56.81 -23.59 -12.94
C THR A 792 -55.90 -22.47 -13.43
N THR A 793 -55.35 -21.70 -12.49
CA THR A 793 -54.36 -20.64 -12.74
C THR A 793 -52.98 -21.10 -12.26
N THR A 794 -51.96 -20.97 -13.13
CA THR A 794 -50.57 -21.18 -12.72
C THR A 794 -50.02 -19.94 -12.01
N VAL A 795 -49.46 -20.13 -10.82
CA VAL A 795 -48.65 -19.14 -10.13
C VAL A 795 -47.18 -19.43 -10.45
N ASN A 796 -46.52 -18.49 -11.12
CA ASN A 796 -45.09 -18.55 -11.38
C ASN A 796 -44.34 -17.81 -10.27
N CYS A 797 -43.30 -18.41 -9.71
CA CYS A 797 -42.49 -17.84 -8.64
C CYS A 797 -41.01 -17.86 -9.02
N SER A 798 -40.29 -16.78 -8.70
CA SER A 798 -38.85 -16.65 -8.90
C SER A 798 -38.15 -16.09 -7.66
N SER A 799 -36.87 -16.40 -7.54
CA SER A 799 -35.95 -15.80 -6.56
C SER A 799 -34.57 -15.66 -7.18
N THR A 800 -33.86 -14.59 -6.83
CA THR A 800 -32.53 -14.25 -7.33
C THR A 800 -31.65 -13.93 -6.13
N ASP A 801 -30.41 -14.42 -6.15
CA ASP A 801 -29.36 -14.06 -5.18
C ASP A 801 -28.78 -12.65 -5.46
N THR A 802 -27.71 -12.27 -4.76
CA THR A 802 -26.98 -11.01 -4.95
C THR A 802 -25.98 -11.04 -6.11
N SER A 803 -25.58 -12.24 -6.55
CA SER A 803 -24.67 -12.50 -7.67
C SER A 803 -25.38 -12.45 -9.04
N GLY A 804 -26.71 -12.62 -9.05
CA GLY A 804 -27.59 -12.58 -10.21
C GLY A 804 -28.17 -13.93 -10.63
N ASN A 805 -27.84 -15.05 -9.98
CA ASN A 805 -28.36 -16.36 -10.38
C ASN A 805 -29.83 -16.49 -9.95
N THR A 806 -30.68 -16.99 -10.87
CA THR A 806 -32.15 -16.92 -10.71
C THR A 806 -32.78 -18.30 -10.77
N ALA A 807 -33.43 -18.68 -9.68
CA ALA A 807 -34.27 -19.88 -9.61
C ALA A 807 -35.72 -19.55 -9.97
N ASN A 808 -36.39 -20.47 -10.66
CA ASN A 808 -37.77 -20.33 -11.12
C ASN A 808 -38.54 -21.63 -10.85
N GLY A 809 -39.82 -21.50 -10.49
CA GLY A 809 -40.74 -22.63 -10.33
C GLY A 809 -42.19 -22.20 -10.40
N SER A 810 -43.11 -23.14 -10.34
CA SER A 810 -44.55 -22.85 -10.39
C SER A 810 -45.39 -23.88 -9.66
N PHE A 811 -46.56 -23.46 -9.18
CA PHE A 811 -47.63 -24.33 -8.69
C PHE A 811 -48.97 -23.82 -9.25
N THR A 812 -50.05 -24.60 -9.13
CA THR A 812 -51.38 -24.20 -9.62
C THR A 812 -52.37 -23.93 -8.50
N VAL A 813 -53.20 -22.92 -8.67
CA VAL A 813 -54.42 -22.68 -7.89
C VAL A 813 -55.61 -22.99 -8.78
N THR A 814 -56.38 -24.03 -8.46
CA THR A 814 -57.68 -24.32 -9.08
C THR A 814 -58.78 -23.75 -8.21
N VAL A 815 -59.56 -22.81 -8.73
CA VAL A 815 -60.83 -22.43 -8.11
C VAL A 815 -61.96 -23.13 -8.87
N GLN A 816 -62.85 -23.76 -8.13
CA GLN A 816 -64.03 -24.47 -8.64
C GLN A 816 -65.25 -24.05 -7.83
N ASP A 817 -66.44 -24.27 -8.39
CA ASP A 817 -67.71 -24.14 -7.68
C ASP A 817 -68.35 -25.52 -7.58
N THR A 818 -68.55 -25.98 -6.35
CA THR A 818 -69.17 -27.25 -6.01
C THR A 818 -70.32 -27.10 -5.00
N THR A 819 -70.80 -25.86 -4.80
CA THR A 819 -71.81 -25.51 -3.80
C THR A 819 -73.21 -25.48 -4.44
N PRO A 820 -74.15 -26.37 -4.06
CA PRO A 820 -75.49 -26.34 -4.62
C PRO A 820 -76.28 -25.09 -4.20
N PRO A 821 -77.15 -24.54 -5.07
CA PRO A 821 -77.92 -23.34 -4.79
C PRO A 821 -78.82 -23.46 -3.56
N THR A 822 -78.91 -22.40 -2.74
CA THR A 822 -79.81 -22.37 -1.58
C THR A 822 -81.26 -22.21 -2.03
N LEU A 823 -82.02 -23.31 -1.99
CA LEU A 823 -83.42 -23.39 -2.39
C LEU A 823 -84.38 -23.02 -1.24
N THR A 824 -85.13 -21.94 -1.40
CA THR A 824 -86.19 -21.50 -0.48
C THR A 824 -87.56 -21.90 -1.03
N LEU A 825 -88.32 -22.65 -0.23
CA LEU A 825 -89.64 -23.19 -0.58
C LEU A 825 -90.75 -22.64 0.34
N PRO A 826 -92.01 -22.62 -0.12
CA PRO A 826 -93.14 -22.27 0.73
C PRO A 826 -93.40 -23.35 1.79
N ALA A 827 -94.17 -23.00 2.82
CA ALA A 827 -94.72 -23.99 3.73
C ALA A 827 -95.76 -24.88 3.03
N ASN A 828 -96.03 -26.06 3.60
CA ASN A 828 -97.12 -26.93 3.15
C ASN A 828 -98.46 -26.18 3.17
N MET A 829 -99.26 -26.36 2.12
CA MET A 829 -100.54 -25.66 1.93
C MET A 829 -101.72 -26.62 2.09
N THR A 830 -102.80 -26.14 2.69
CA THR A 830 -104.11 -26.81 2.67
C THR A 830 -105.12 -25.89 2.00
N LEU A 831 -105.88 -26.43 1.05
CA LEU A 831 -106.89 -25.70 0.27
C LEU A 831 -108.23 -26.44 0.29
N GLU A 832 -109.30 -25.67 0.20
CA GLU A 832 -110.67 -26.18 -0.01
C GLU A 832 -110.91 -26.44 -1.50
N ALA A 833 -111.61 -27.52 -1.83
CA ALA A 833 -111.92 -27.91 -3.19
C ALA A 833 -112.88 -26.90 -3.86
N THR A 834 -112.46 -26.36 -5.00
CA THR A 834 -113.25 -25.39 -5.79
C THR A 834 -114.08 -26.04 -6.90
N GLY A 835 -114.11 -27.37 -6.94
CA GLY A 835 -114.83 -28.17 -7.92
C GLY A 835 -114.41 -29.64 -7.93
N PRO A 836 -114.99 -30.49 -8.81
CA PRO A 836 -114.69 -31.93 -8.88
C PRO A 836 -113.21 -32.27 -9.16
N SER A 837 -112.47 -31.33 -9.76
CA SER A 837 -111.03 -31.46 -10.04
C SER A 837 -110.13 -30.98 -8.88
N GLY A 838 -110.70 -30.56 -7.76
CA GLY A 838 -109.99 -29.99 -6.61
C GLY A 838 -109.79 -28.47 -6.70
N ALA A 839 -108.57 -27.99 -6.43
CA ALA A 839 -108.28 -26.56 -6.25
C ALA A 839 -107.00 -26.12 -6.96
N VAL A 840 -106.97 -24.89 -7.46
CA VAL A 840 -105.75 -24.28 -8.03
C VAL A 840 -104.87 -23.74 -6.91
N ALA A 841 -103.59 -24.10 -6.90
CA ALA A 841 -102.64 -23.64 -5.89
C ALA A 841 -101.54 -22.76 -6.50
N THR A 842 -101.48 -21.50 -6.07
CA THR A 842 -100.42 -20.55 -6.43
C THR A 842 -99.42 -20.39 -5.30
N PHE A 843 -98.15 -20.59 -5.59
CA PHE A 843 -97.04 -20.51 -4.65
C PHE A 843 -95.79 -19.88 -5.29
N SER A 844 -94.85 -19.43 -4.48
CA SER A 844 -93.54 -18.92 -4.89
C SER A 844 -92.42 -19.76 -4.29
N ALA A 845 -91.40 -20.05 -5.09
CA ALA A 845 -90.15 -20.68 -4.69
C ALA A 845 -89.00 -19.91 -5.33
N SER A 846 -87.86 -19.82 -4.65
CA SER A 846 -86.70 -19.04 -5.10
C SER A 846 -85.40 -19.72 -4.72
N ALA A 847 -84.42 -19.72 -5.61
CA ALA A 847 -83.06 -20.19 -5.33
C ALA A 847 -82.08 -19.02 -5.42
N SER A 848 -81.05 -19.04 -4.57
CA SER A 848 -79.87 -18.20 -4.73
C SER A 848 -78.62 -18.99 -4.46
N ASP A 849 -77.62 -18.82 -5.31
CA ASP A 849 -76.26 -19.28 -5.12
C ASP A 849 -75.31 -18.10 -4.79
N ILE A 850 -74.08 -18.39 -4.34
CA ILE A 850 -73.02 -17.43 -4.04
C ILE A 850 -72.24 -16.98 -5.28
N VAL A 851 -72.05 -17.84 -6.28
CA VAL A 851 -71.38 -17.57 -7.56
C VAL A 851 -72.36 -17.00 -8.59
N ASP A 852 -73.52 -17.63 -8.77
CA ASP A 852 -74.49 -17.24 -9.81
C ASP A 852 -75.58 -16.27 -9.33
N GLY A 853 -75.74 -16.09 -8.02
CA GLY A 853 -76.80 -15.24 -7.46
C GLY A 853 -78.19 -15.87 -7.66
N ALA A 854 -79.18 -15.08 -8.08
CA ALA A 854 -80.57 -15.52 -8.15
C ALA A 854 -80.81 -16.49 -9.33
N LEU A 855 -81.20 -17.73 -9.02
CA LEU A 855 -81.33 -18.83 -9.98
C LEU A 855 -82.81 -19.26 -10.19
N PRO A 856 -83.15 -19.77 -11.39
CA PRO A 856 -84.50 -20.24 -11.67
C PRO A 856 -84.83 -21.52 -10.87
N VAL A 857 -86.08 -21.62 -10.40
CA VAL A 857 -86.60 -22.83 -9.74
C VAL A 857 -87.63 -23.50 -10.64
N THR A 858 -87.47 -24.80 -10.86
CA THR A 858 -88.47 -25.63 -11.54
C THR A 858 -89.24 -26.43 -10.48
N CYS A 859 -90.56 -26.25 -10.41
CA CYS A 859 -91.43 -27.04 -9.52
C CYS A 859 -92.43 -27.88 -10.33
N VAL A 860 -92.67 -29.11 -9.88
CA VAL A 860 -93.58 -30.07 -10.51
C VAL A 860 -94.50 -30.70 -9.44
N PRO A 861 -95.83 -30.54 -9.53
CA PRO A 861 -96.56 -29.66 -10.46
C PRO A 861 -96.19 -28.16 -10.31
N PRO A 862 -96.23 -27.36 -11.39
CA PRO A 862 -95.89 -25.94 -11.33
C PRO A 862 -96.93 -25.10 -10.60
N SER A 863 -96.54 -23.89 -10.17
CA SER A 863 -97.42 -22.91 -9.54
C SER A 863 -98.57 -22.52 -10.48
N GLY A 864 -99.79 -22.49 -9.95
CA GLY A 864 -101.02 -22.31 -10.74
C GLY A 864 -101.60 -23.61 -11.32
N SER A 865 -101.03 -24.78 -11.00
CA SER A 865 -101.68 -26.07 -11.31
C SER A 865 -102.94 -26.29 -10.49
N THR A 866 -103.90 -27.03 -11.06
CA THR A 866 -105.00 -27.65 -10.30
C THR A 866 -104.50 -28.90 -9.61
N PHE A 867 -104.72 -28.99 -8.30
CA PHE A 867 -104.39 -30.13 -7.46
C PHE A 867 -105.66 -30.91 -7.12
N PRO A 868 -105.69 -32.25 -7.29
CA PRO A 868 -106.85 -33.08 -6.96
C PRO A 868 -107.05 -33.19 -5.45
N ILE A 869 -108.24 -33.64 -5.03
CA ILE A 869 -108.69 -33.76 -3.63
C ILE A 869 -107.92 -34.87 -2.88
N THR A 870 -106.66 -34.57 -2.56
CA THR A 870 -105.70 -35.41 -1.83
C THR A 870 -104.48 -34.59 -1.42
N THR A 871 -103.51 -35.19 -0.72
CA THR A 871 -102.18 -34.60 -0.51
C THR A 871 -101.27 -34.89 -1.69
N THR A 872 -100.89 -33.86 -2.44
CA THR A 872 -99.93 -33.93 -3.55
C THR A 872 -98.59 -33.33 -3.12
N THR A 873 -97.49 -34.04 -3.35
CA THR A 873 -96.14 -33.47 -3.18
C THR A 873 -95.74 -32.66 -4.40
N VAL A 874 -95.33 -31.41 -4.20
CA VAL A 874 -94.66 -30.59 -5.20
C VAL A 874 -93.15 -30.75 -4.99
N ASN A 875 -92.47 -31.29 -5.99
CA ASN A 875 -91.01 -31.39 -6.00
C ASN A 875 -90.45 -30.17 -6.74
N CYS A 876 -89.47 -29.49 -6.14
CA CYS A 876 -88.81 -28.32 -6.70
C CYS A 876 -87.30 -28.54 -6.77
N SER A 877 -86.68 -28.08 -7.86
CA SER A 877 -85.23 -28.11 -8.06
C SER A 877 -84.69 -26.80 -8.63
N SER A 878 -83.42 -26.55 -8.39
CA SER A 878 -82.62 -25.51 -9.05
C SER A 878 -81.22 -26.04 -9.34
N THR A 879 -80.53 -25.42 -10.29
CA THR A 879 -79.20 -25.83 -10.77
C THR A 879 -78.45 -24.57 -11.18
N ASP A 880 -77.21 -24.45 -10.73
CA ASP A 880 -76.29 -23.37 -11.09
C ASP A 880 -75.65 -23.61 -12.48
N THR A 881 -74.73 -22.73 -12.89
CA THR A 881 -74.03 -22.82 -14.18
C THR A 881 -72.88 -23.83 -14.19
N ASN A 882 -72.37 -24.25 -13.02
CA ASN A 882 -71.31 -25.25 -12.86
C ASN A 882 -71.87 -26.69 -12.79
N GLY A 883 -73.18 -26.82 -12.55
CA GLY A 883 -73.95 -28.06 -12.59
C GLY A 883 -74.34 -28.62 -11.23
N ASN A 884 -74.14 -27.90 -10.12
CA ASN A 884 -74.55 -28.39 -8.80
C ASN A 884 -76.07 -28.20 -8.63
N THR A 885 -76.74 -29.18 -8.01
CA THR A 885 -78.21 -29.24 -7.99
C THR A 885 -78.75 -29.25 -6.56
N ALA A 886 -79.71 -28.37 -6.29
CA ALA A 886 -80.47 -28.38 -5.05
C ALA A 886 -81.90 -28.84 -5.32
N ASN A 887 -82.42 -29.67 -4.43
CA ASN A 887 -83.72 -30.31 -4.56
C ASN A 887 -84.47 -30.25 -3.22
N GLY A 888 -85.77 -30.01 -3.26
CA GLY A 888 -86.64 -29.99 -2.08
C GLY A 888 -88.09 -30.21 -2.45
N SER A 889 -88.97 -30.30 -1.45
CA SER A 889 -90.40 -30.51 -1.69
C SER A 889 -91.26 -29.93 -0.58
N PHE A 890 -92.48 -29.54 -0.93
CA PHE A 890 -93.56 -29.23 0.00
C PHE A 890 -94.85 -29.91 -0.47
N THR A 891 -95.88 -29.97 0.36
CA THR A 891 -97.16 -30.62 0.01
C THR A 891 -98.29 -29.61 -0.15
N VAL A 892 -99.17 -29.87 -1.13
CA VAL A 892 -100.48 -29.23 -1.28
C VAL A 892 -101.54 -30.28 -0.96
N THR A 893 -102.31 -30.09 0.11
CA THR A 893 -103.49 -30.90 0.43
C THR A 893 -104.73 -30.16 -0.04
N VAL A 894 -105.50 -30.77 -0.95
CA VAL A 894 -106.85 -30.30 -1.26
C VAL A 894 -107.85 -31.24 -0.58
N GLN A 895 -108.84 -30.66 0.09
CA GLN A 895 -109.91 -31.36 0.80
C GLN A 895 -111.25 -30.72 0.47
N ASP A 896 -112.34 -31.44 0.67
CA ASP A 896 -113.69 -30.91 0.59
C ASP A 896 -114.33 -30.95 1.99
N THR A 897 -114.68 -29.79 2.50
CA THR A 897 -115.36 -29.57 3.78
C THR A 897 -116.63 -28.74 3.65
N THR A 898 -117.11 -28.52 2.42
CA THR A 898 -118.23 -27.65 2.09
C THR A 898 -119.54 -28.44 2.04
N PRO A 899 -120.53 -28.17 2.93
CA PRO A 899 -121.79 -28.90 2.89
C PRO A 899 -122.66 -28.57 1.67
N PRO A 900 -123.36 -29.56 1.08
CA PRO A 900 -124.21 -29.36 -0.10
C PRO A 900 -125.33 -28.36 0.21
N VAL A 901 -125.58 -27.40 -0.70
CA VAL A 901 -126.65 -26.41 -0.53
C VAL A 901 -128.00 -27.02 -0.91
N ILE A 902 -129.01 -26.90 -0.04
CA ILE A 902 -130.40 -27.30 -0.35
C ILE A 902 -131.24 -26.07 -0.66
N SER A 903 -132.00 -26.13 -1.76
CA SER A 903 -132.90 -25.05 -2.17
C SER A 903 -134.05 -24.88 -1.16
N PRO A 904 -134.31 -23.67 -0.62
CA PRO A 904 -135.35 -23.45 0.38
C PRO A 904 -136.75 -23.74 -0.21
N MET A 905 -137.65 -24.27 0.62
CA MET A 905 -139.05 -24.51 0.28
C MET A 905 -139.98 -23.64 1.10
N ALA A 906 -141.11 -23.27 0.50
CA ALA A 906 -142.16 -22.50 1.15
C ALA A 906 -143.15 -23.40 1.91
N ASP A 907 -143.70 -22.88 3.00
CA ASP A 907 -144.78 -23.55 3.74
C ASP A 907 -146.02 -23.77 2.87
N MET A 908 -146.63 -24.96 2.99
CA MET A 908 -147.70 -25.44 2.13
C MET A 908 -149.04 -25.47 2.88
N LEU A 909 -150.04 -24.74 2.40
CA LEU A 909 -151.40 -24.73 2.95
C LEU A 909 -152.34 -25.63 2.13
N VAL A 910 -153.04 -26.56 2.78
CA VAL A 910 -154.06 -27.41 2.16
C VAL A 910 -155.37 -27.34 2.96
N HIS A 911 -156.49 -27.19 2.27
CA HIS A 911 -157.83 -27.16 2.88
C HIS A 911 -158.52 -28.53 2.77
N THR A 912 -159.23 -28.92 3.83
CA THR A 912 -159.98 -30.19 3.90
C THR A 912 -161.39 -29.99 4.47
N LEU A 913 -162.30 -30.89 4.13
CA LEU A 913 -163.62 -31.02 4.74
C LEU A 913 -163.71 -32.31 5.60
N SER A 914 -162.57 -32.90 5.94
CA SER A 914 -162.44 -34.11 6.75
C SER A 914 -161.62 -33.86 8.01
N GLU A 915 -162.14 -34.27 9.16
CA GLU A 915 -161.44 -34.20 10.45
C GLU A 915 -160.22 -35.14 10.52
N LEU A 916 -160.09 -36.07 9.57
CA LEU A 916 -158.93 -36.96 9.41
C LEU A 916 -157.75 -36.31 8.66
N GLY A 917 -157.84 -35.04 8.28
CA GLY A 917 -156.77 -34.29 7.62
C GLY A 917 -156.81 -34.35 6.08
N ALA A 918 -155.64 -34.25 5.45
CA ALA A 918 -155.46 -34.34 4.00
C ALA A 918 -154.04 -34.79 3.62
N GLN A 919 -153.89 -35.41 2.45
CA GLN A 919 -152.56 -35.67 1.87
C GLN A 919 -152.00 -34.40 1.25
N ALA A 920 -150.71 -34.12 1.47
CA ALA A 920 -150.01 -33.00 0.84
C ALA A 920 -148.81 -33.52 0.04
N PHE A 921 -148.68 -33.03 -1.19
CA PHE A 921 -147.65 -33.44 -2.14
C PHE A 921 -146.75 -32.25 -2.47
N TYR A 922 -145.48 -32.36 -2.08
CA TYR A 922 -144.41 -31.43 -2.40
C TYR A 922 -143.32 -32.14 -3.22
N THR A 923 -142.55 -31.41 -4.01
CA THR A 923 -141.35 -31.94 -4.68
C THR A 923 -140.17 -31.88 -3.72
N SER A 924 -139.30 -32.89 -3.68
CA SER A 924 -138.02 -32.77 -2.95
C SER A 924 -137.24 -31.54 -3.46
N PRO A 925 -136.55 -30.81 -2.57
CA PRO A 925 -135.82 -29.63 -2.96
C PRO A 925 -134.58 -30.03 -3.79
N SER A 926 -134.27 -29.24 -4.80
CA SER A 926 -133.00 -29.34 -5.52
C SER A 926 -131.83 -29.09 -4.56
N THR A 927 -130.79 -29.92 -4.62
CA THR A 927 -129.53 -29.67 -3.93
C THR A 927 -128.43 -29.43 -4.95
N SER A 928 -127.46 -28.61 -4.57
CA SER A 928 -126.30 -28.29 -5.39
C SER A 928 -125.08 -28.17 -4.49
N ASP A 929 -124.07 -28.96 -4.79
CA ASP A 929 -122.74 -28.86 -4.23
C ASP A 929 -121.72 -28.38 -5.28
N ILE A 930 -120.60 -27.81 -4.83
CA ILE A 930 -119.55 -27.32 -5.73
C ILE A 930 -118.63 -28.43 -6.25
N VAL A 931 -118.39 -29.49 -5.46
CA VAL A 931 -117.55 -30.65 -5.79
C VAL A 931 -118.39 -31.78 -6.39
N ASP A 932 -119.51 -32.13 -5.77
CA ASP A 932 -120.35 -33.27 -6.16
C ASP A 932 -121.56 -32.90 -7.05
N GLY A 933 -121.86 -31.61 -7.21
CA GLY A 933 -122.92 -31.14 -8.11
C GLY A 933 -124.34 -31.41 -7.59
N ALA A 934 -125.23 -31.89 -8.47
CA ALA A 934 -126.65 -32.03 -8.14
C ALA A 934 -126.94 -33.32 -7.35
N GLY A 935 -127.25 -33.17 -6.06
CA GLY A 935 -127.56 -34.27 -5.14
C GLY A 935 -129.07 -34.50 -4.92
N VAL A 936 -129.39 -35.25 -3.86
CA VAL A 936 -130.78 -35.58 -3.48
C VAL A 936 -131.01 -35.29 -2.00
N ALA A 937 -131.93 -34.37 -1.69
CA ALA A 937 -132.40 -34.16 -0.33
C ALA A 937 -133.45 -35.22 0.07
N VAL A 938 -133.26 -35.82 1.23
CA VAL A 938 -134.19 -36.79 1.83
C VAL A 938 -135.09 -36.07 2.83
N CYS A 939 -136.39 -36.04 2.56
CA CYS A 939 -137.38 -35.30 3.36
C CYS A 939 -138.28 -36.20 4.21
N SER A 940 -138.61 -35.77 5.42
CA SER A 940 -139.51 -36.49 6.35
C SER A 940 -140.37 -35.52 7.18
N PRO A 941 -141.71 -35.74 7.33
CA PRO A 941 -142.52 -36.79 6.70
C PRO A 941 -142.58 -36.68 5.17
N VAL A 942 -142.50 -37.82 4.47
CA VAL A 942 -142.36 -37.88 3.00
C VAL A 942 -143.55 -37.28 2.24
N SER A 943 -143.30 -36.80 1.02
CA SER A 943 -144.34 -36.27 0.13
C SER A 943 -145.45 -37.28 -0.15
N GLY A 944 -146.70 -36.83 -0.12
CA GLY A 944 -147.90 -37.67 -0.23
C GLY A 944 -148.35 -38.31 1.09
N SER A 945 -147.64 -38.08 2.19
CA SER A 945 -148.11 -38.46 3.54
C SER A 945 -149.47 -37.83 3.87
N LEU A 946 -150.25 -38.51 4.71
CA LEU A 946 -151.45 -37.93 5.32
C LEU A 946 -151.03 -36.99 6.46
N PHE A 947 -151.33 -35.70 6.32
CA PHE A 947 -151.08 -34.69 7.34
C PHE A 947 -152.38 -34.42 8.13
N ALA A 948 -152.27 -34.34 9.45
CA ALA A 948 -153.39 -34.03 10.33
C ALA A 948 -153.71 -32.52 10.35
N PRO A 949 -154.94 -32.10 10.75
CA PRO A 949 -155.28 -30.68 10.93
C PRO A 949 -154.28 -29.93 11.83
N GLY A 950 -153.79 -28.78 11.38
CA GLY A 950 -152.71 -28.02 12.03
C GLY A 950 -151.40 -27.99 11.24
N ASN A 951 -150.32 -27.49 11.86
CA ASN A 951 -148.96 -27.47 11.29
C ASN A 951 -148.25 -28.81 11.51
N THR A 952 -147.57 -29.31 10.48
CA THR A 952 -146.56 -30.36 10.57
C THR A 952 -145.27 -29.90 9.88
N THR A 953 -144.15 -29.84 10.59
CA THR A 953 -142.85 -29.53 9.99
C THR A 953 -142.30 -30.75 9.24
N VAL A 954 -141.79 -30.52 8.03
CA VAL A 954 -141.02 -31.47 7.23
C VAL A 954 -139.56 -31.02 7.26
N THR A 955 -138.64 -31.92 7.59
CA THR A 955 -137.18 -31.69 7.52
C THR A 955 -136.61 -32.39 6.30
N CYS A 956 -135.76 -31.71 5.54
CA CYS A 956 -135.05 -32.26 4.39
C CYS A 956 -133.53 -32.14 4.60
N THR A 957 -132.81 -33.26 4.52
CA THR A 957 -131.36 -33.34 4.75
C THR A 957 -130.64 -33.81 3.48
N ALA A 958 -129.45 -33.28 3.23
CA ALA A 958 -128.57 -33.69 2.14
C ALA A 958 -127.14 -33.95 2.65
N SER A 959 -126.41 -34.78 1.92
CA SER A 959 -125.02 -35.16 2.19
C SER A 959 -124.28 -35.30 0.86
N ASP A 960 -123.01 -34.87 0.83
CA ASP A 960 -122.10 -35.07 -0.30
C ASP A 960 -121.37 -36.43 -0.21
N SER A 961 -120.37 -36.67 -1.05
CA SER A 961 -119.55 -37.89 -1.05
C SER A 961 -118.37 -37.87 -0.07
N HIS A 962 -117.96 -36.70 0.41
CA HIS A 962 -116.87 -36.51 1.37
C HIS A 962 -117.34 -36.57 2.84
N GLY A 963 -118.65 -36.46 3.07
CA GLY A 963 -119.32 -36.63 4.35
C GLY A 963 -119.89 -35.34 4.96
N ASN A 964 -119.83 -34.19 4.28
CA ASN A 964 -120.42 -32.96 4.80
C ASN A 964 -121.94 -32.96 4.56
N THR A 965 -122.69 -32.30 5.45
CA THR A 965 -124.16 -32.42 5.48
C THR A 965 -124.85 -31.10 5.82
N SER A 966 -126.03 -30.90 5.24
CA SER A 966 -126.90 -29.75 5.52
C SER A 966 -128.37 -30.18 5.65
N SER A 967 -129.21 -29.30 6.20
CA SER A 967 -130.65 -29.55 6.25
C SER A 967 -131.47 -28.26 6.25
N ILE A 968 -132.71 -28.35 5.76
CA ILE A 968 -133.72 -27.28 5.80
C ILE A 968 -135.05 -27.82 6.35
N THR A 969 -135.94 -26.91 6.73
CA THR A 969 -137.32 -27.23 7.13
C THR A 969 -138.34 -26.34 6.43
N PHE A 970 -139.57 -26.85 6.31
CA PHE A 970 -140.78 -26.10 5.94
C PHE A 970 -142.00 -26.76 6.60
N ASN A 971 -143.13 -26.08 6.67
CA ASN A 971 -144.35 -26.60 7.30
C ASN A 971 -145.44 -26.93 6.27
N VAL A 972 -146.18 -28.00 6.53
CA VAL A 972 -147.47 -28.29 5.89
C VAL A 972 -148.57 -27.95 6.88
N HIS A 973 -149.49 -27.05 6.50
CA HIS A 973 -150.65 -26.67 7.31
C HIS A 973 -151.96 -27.21 6.71
N ILE A 974 -152.75 -27.94 7.50
CA ILE A 974 -154.03 -28.50 7.08
C ILE A 974 -155.19 -27.81 7.81
N ASN A 975 -156.15 -27.23 7.06
CA ASN A 975 -157.19 -26.32 7.57
C ASN A 975 -158.62 -26.78 7.20
N PHE A 976 -159.59 -26.68 8.12
CA PHE A 976 -160.91 -27.33 8.08
C PHE A 976 -162.07 -26.37 8.44
N ASN A 977 -163.17 -26.33 7.65
CA ASN A 977 -164.26 -25.33 7.81
C ASN A 977 -165.63 -25.69 7.17
N PRO A 978 -166.78 -25.49 7.87
CA PRO A 978 -168.15 -25.51 7.30
C PRO A 978 -168.80 -24.10 7.12
N PRO A 979 -169.86 -23.89 6.29
CA PRO A 979 -170.15 -22.55 5.74
C PRO A 979 -171.54 -21.89 6.01
N LYS A 980 -171.53 -20.58 6.33
CA LYS A 980 -172.49 -19.53 5.88
C LYS A 980 -171.83 -18.12 5.96
N PRO A 981 -172.32 -17.04 5.29
CA PRO A 981 -171.42 -16.10 4.61
C PRO A 981 -171.48 -14.59 5.02
N GLY A 982 -170.37 -13.84 4.82
CA GLY A 982 -170.38 -12.36 4.75
C GLY A 982 -169.05 -11.56 4.82
N LEU A 983 -168.47 -11.20 3.66
CA LEU A 983 -167.74 -9.95 3.27
C LEU A 983 -166.57 -9.30 4.12
N THR A 984 -165.39 -9.12 3.46
CA THR A 984 -164.27 -8.13 3.71
C THR A 984 -163.45 -8.23 5.03
N GLY A 985 -162.27 -7.61 5.25
CA GLY A 985 -161.29 -6.76 4.49
C GLY A 985 -160.49 -5.84 5.48
N PHE A 986 -159.31 -5.22 5.25
CA PHE A 986 -158.29 -5.17 4.17
C PHE A 986 -156.95 -4.53 4.72
N GLY A 987 -155.77 -4.72 4.08
CA GLY A 987 -154.44 -4.10 4.43
C GLY A 987 -153.30 -4.55 3.48
N GLY A 988 -152.00 -4.18 3.54
CA GLY A 988 -151.16 -3.27 4.37
C GLY A 988 -149.67 -3.23 3.86
N ALA A 989 -148.73 -2.43 4.42
CA ALA A 989 -147.32 -2.32 3.93
C ALA A 989 -146.26 -1.82 4.99
N HIS A 990 -144.93 -1.95 4.73
CA HIS A 990 -143.77 -1.07 5.09
C HIS A 990 -142.37 -1.77 4.99
N ILE A 991 -141.26 -0.98 4.99
CA ILE A 991 -139.80 -1.36 5.00
C ILE A 991 -139.06 -0.37 5.93
N LEU A 992 -137.88 -0.70 6.50
CA LEU A 992 -137.09 0.20 7.37
C LEU A 992 -135.57 -0.15 7.47
N VAL A 993 -134.69 0.84 7.70
CA VAL A 993 -133.19 0.75 7.61
C VAL A 993 -132.50 1.66 8.68
N THR A 994 -131.18 1.87 8.61
CA THR A 994 -130.44 3.13 8.96
C THR A 994 -129.86 3.28 10.39
N GLY A 995 -129.09 4.36 10.59
CA GLY A 995 -129.10 5.22 11.78
C GLY A 995 -128.15 4.93 12.94
N GLY A 996 -127.80 3.67 13.19
CA GLY A 996 -127.21 3.26 14.47
C GLY A 996 -128.31 2.98 15.49
N GLU A 997 -128.98 1.84 15.30
CA GLU A 997 -130.44 1.72 15.36
C GLU A 997 -131.14 2.55 14.25
N VAL A 998 -132.23 1.98 13.76
CA VAL A 998 -133.14 2.47 12.73
C VAL A 998 -133.36 4.00 12.69
N ILE A 999 -133.21 4.56 11.49
CA ILE A 999 -133.66 5.91 11.02
C ILE A 999 -134.20 5.68 9.58
N ASP A 1000 -134.26 6.64 8.67
CA ASP A 1000 -134.84 6.43 7.33
C ASP A 1000 -134.16 7.26 6.22
N LEU A 1001 -134.58 7.03 4.97
CA LEU A 1001 -134.17 7.78 3.79
C LEU A 1001 -134.67 9.24 3.85
N ALA A 1002 -133.75 10.16 4.13
CA ALA A 1002 -133.84 11.58 3.77
C ALA A 1002 -132.54 12.02 3.09
N CYS A 1003 -132.62 13.03 2.21
CA CYS A 1003 -131.47 13.51 1.46
C CYS A 1003 -130.42 14.20 2.35
N ASN A 1004 -129.16 14.20 1.89
CA ASN A 1004 -127.97 14.80 2.50
C ASN A 1004 -127.56 14.13 3.82
N MET A 1005 -126.88 12.98 3.71
CA MET A 1005 -126.39 12.21 4.85
C MET A 1005 -124.90 12.45 5.10
N ILE A 1006 -124.54 12.67 6.38
CA ILE A 1006 -123.18 12.85 6.86
C ILE A 1006 -122.77 11.58 7.63
N VAL A 1007 -121.63 10.97 7.28
CA VAL A 1007 -121.07 9.81 7.98
C VAL A 1007 -119.71 10.19 8.56
N ASN A 1008 -119.47 9.85 9.82
CA ASN A 1008 -118.20 10.03 10.50
C ASN A 1008 -117.63 8.68 10.93
N ALA A 1009 -116.42 8.36 10.47
CA ALA A 1009 -115.69 7.16 10.88
C ALA A 1009 -114.18 7.46 10.89
N PHE A 1010 -113.45 6.90 11.87
CA PHE A 1010 -111.98 7.01 11.97
C PHE A 1010 -111.40 8.44 11.83
N GLY A 1011 -112.11 9.44 12.37
CA GLY A 1011 -111.68 10.85 12.33
C GLY A 1011 -111.83 11.54 10.97
N THR A 1012 -112.51 10.91 10.01
CA THR A 1012 -112.79 11.43 8.67
C THR A 1012 -114.30 11.58 8.48
N THR A 1013 -114.74 12.75 7.98
CA THR A 1013 -116.12 12.98 7.55
C THR A 1013 -116.28 12.63 6.08
N VAL A 1014 -117.39 11.99 5.71
CA VAL A 1014 -117.81 11.80 4.31
C VAL A 1014 -119.29 12.15 4.16
N LYS A 1015 -119.64 12.95 3.15
CA LYS A 1015 -121.02 13.35 2.85
C LYS A 1015 -121.45 12.85 1.47
N PHE A 1016 -122.69 12.35 1.36
CA PHE A 1016 -123.21 11.73 0.14
C PHE A 1016 -124.49 12.41 -0.37
N HIS A 1017 -124.57 12.61 -1.70
CA HIS A 1017 -125.67 13.29 -2.38
C HIS A 1017 -126.27 12.48 -3.55
N ASN A 1018 -127.43 11.85 -3.28
CA ASN A 1018 -128.56 11.71 -4.21
C ASN A 1018 -128.35 10.84 -5.49
N LEU A 1019 -128.32 9.50 -5.35
CA LEU A 1019 -128.31 8.54 -6.48
C LEU A 1019 -129.04 7.21 -6.17
N CYS A 1020 -129.82 6.70 -7.13
CA CYS A 1020 -130.43 5.35 -7.16
C CYS A 1020 -130.51 4.82 -8.62
N ASP A 1021 -130.57 3.48 -8.77
CA ASP A 1021 -130.84 2.65 -9.97
C ASP A 1021 -129.89 2.66 -11.21
N LEU A 1022 -128.98 1.67 -11.20
CA LEU A 1022 -128.75 0.59 -12.20
C LEU A 1022 -128.23 0.84 -13.65
N GLN A 1023 -127.07 0.21 -13.97
CA GLN A 1023 -126.49 -0.23 -15.29
C GLN A 1023 -126.34 0.80 -16.45
N ALA A 1024 -125.31 0.81 -17.32
CA ALA A 1024 -124.23 -0.16 -17.64
C ALA A 1024 -123.11 0.49 -18.53
N VAL A 1025 -122.07 -0.31 -18.87
CA VAL A 1025 -121.13 -0.19 -20.03
C VAL A 1025 -119.80 0.60 -19.89
N ILE A 1026 -118.72 -0.18 -19.67
CA ILE A 1026 -117.37 -0.12 -20.29
C ILE A 1026 -116.53 1.18 -20.18
N ASN A 1027 -115.42 1.10 -19.42
CA ASN A 1027 -114.06 1.01 -20.01
C ASN A 1027 -113.01 0.53 -19.00
N GLU A 1028 -111.93 -0.07 -19.51
CA GLU A 1028 -110.80 -0.65 -18.77
C GLU A 1028 -109.52 0.13 -19.08
N VAL A 1029 -108.69 0.45 -18.07
CA VAL A 1029 -107.30 0.87 -18.26
C VAL A 1029 -106.42 0.25 -17.17
N SER A 1030 -105.31 -0.36 -17.58
CA SER A 1030 -104.37 -1.11 -16.74
C SER A 1030 -103.54 -0.23 -15.77
N ALA A 1031 -102.96 -0.87 -14.75
CA ALA A 1031 -101.91 -0.29 -13.89
C ALA A 1031 -100.64 0.20 -14.64
N ASN A 1032 -100.44 -0.19 -15.91
CA ASN A 1032 -99.36 0.32 -16.76
C ASN A 1032 -99.55 1.78 -17.23
N ALA A 1033 -100.57 2.50 -16.73
CA ALA A 1033 -100.85 3.90 -17.08
C ALA A 1033 -100.17 4.93 -16.15
N LEU A 1034 -99.39 4.50 -15.15
CA LEU A 1034 -98.65 5.38 -14.24
C LEU A 1034 -97.12 5.25 -14.49
N PRO A 1035 -96.41 6.31 -14.92
CA PRO A 1035 -94.97 6.25 -15.12
C PRO A 1035 -94.20 6.23 -13.79
N SER A 1036 -93.06 5.55 -13.80
CA SER A 1036 -92.34 5.04 -12.62
C SER A 1036 -91.53 6.07 -11.82
N ALA A 1037 -91.80 7.37 -11.95
CA ALA A 1037 -91.09 8.42 -11.20
C ALA A 1037 -91.97 9.62 -10.83
N LEU A 1038 -92.01 9.94 -9.53
CA LEU A 1038 -92.30 11.28 -9.04
C LEU A 1038 -91.03 12.16 -9.13
N PRO A 1039 -91.13 13.50 -9.05
CA PRO A 1039 -89.95 14.35 -8.91
C PRO A 1039 -89.19 14.07 -7.60
N ASN A 1040 -87.88 14.34 -7.58
CA ASN A 1040 -87.07 14.18 -6.38
C ASN A 1040 -87.62 14.98 -5.20
N GLY A 1041 -87.67 14.34 -4.02
CA GLY A 1041 -88.24 14.94 -2.81
C GLY A 1041 -89.75 14.70 -2.63
N PHE A 1042 -90.35 13.72 -3.33
CA PHE A 1042 -91.76 13.35 -3.17
C PHE A 1042 -91.99 11.85 -3.03
N THR A 1043 -92.85 11.46 -2.10
CA THR A 1043 -93.26 10.07 -1.88
C THR A 1043 -94.79 9.94 -1.84
N PHE A 1044 -95.36 8.96 -2.53
CA PHE A 1044 -96.78 8.64 -2.45
C PHE A 1044 -97.21 8.28 -1.02
N VAL A 1045 -98.36 8.80 -0.58
CA VAL A 1045 -99.05 8.31 0.62
C VAL A 1045 -100.08 7.26 0.19
N GLN A 1046 -99.79 5.97 0.43
CA GLN A 1046 -100.77 4.90 0.24
C GLN A 1046 -101.74 4.87 1.43
N GLY A 1047 -103.05 4.84 1.18
CA GLY A 1047 -104.03 4.68 2.26
C GLY A 1047 -105.46 5.17 2.03
N LEU A 1048 -106.08 4.97 0.86
CA LEU A 1048 -107.55 4.95 0.76
C LEU A 1048 -108.03 4.29 -0.54
N ASP A 1049 -108.69 3.13 -0.44
CA ASP A 1049 -109.45 2.52 -1.54
C ASP A 1049 -110.94 2.57 -1.19
N ILE A 1050 -111.66 3.53 -1.79
CA ILE A 1050 -113.12 3.65 -1.67
C ILE A 1050 -113.77 2.95 -2.86
N GLN A 1051 -114.53 1.88 -2.62
CA GLN A 1051 -115.37 1.24 -3.63
C GLN A 1051 -116.85 1.37 -3.28
N ILE A 1052 -117.61 2.08 -4.12
CA ILE A 1052 -119.07 2.05 -4.09
C ILE A 1052 -119.54 0.93 -5.02
N LEU A 1053 -119.90 -0.22 -4.43
CA LEU A 1053 -120.41 -1.37 -5.16
C LEU A 1053 -121.95 -1.39 -5.11
N ALA A 1054 -122.58 -1.25 -6.27
CA ALA A 1054 -124.01 -1.51 -6.45
C ALA A 1054 -124.17 -2.73 -7.36
N GLY A 1055 -124.56 -3.88 -6.78
CA GLY A 1055 -124.78 -5.12 -7.56
C GLY A 1055 -123.53 -5.72 -8.21
N GLY A 1056 -122.33 -5.53 -7.63
CA GLY A 1056 -121.10 -6.19 -8.12
C GLY A 1056 -120.51 -5.60 -9.42
N GLN A 1057 -120.92 -4.39 -9.79
CA GLN A 1057 -120.38 -3.64 -10.95
C GLN A 1057 -119.99 -2.22 -10.51
N ALA A 1058 -118.99 -1.64 -11.16
CA ALA A 1058 -118.65 -0.23 -10.97
C ALA A 1058 -119.70 0.67 -11.65
N LEU A 1059 -120.18 1.70 -10.95
CA LEU A 1059 -121.14 2.67 -11.47
C LEU A 1059 -120.44 3.80 -12.25
N THR A 1060 -121.07 4.26 -13.34
CA THR A 1060 -120.52 5.27 -14.24
C THR A 1060 -121.25 6.61 -14.18
N SER A 1061 -120.51 7.67 -13.86
CA SER A 1061 -120.87 9.11 -13.92
C SER A 1061 -121.97 9.64 -12.99
N LEU A 1062 -121.64 10.73 -12.27
CA LEU A 1062 -122.55 11.49 -11.39
C LEU A 1062 -123.27 12.63 -12.14
N PRO A 1063 -124.48 13.04 -11.71
CA PRO A 1063 -125.11 14.29 -12.13
C PRO A 1063 -124.31 15.53 -11.72
N LYS A 1064 -124.47 16.63 -12.48
CA LYS A 1064 -123.73 17.91 -12.35
C LYS A 1064 -124.00 18.76 -11.09
N THR A 1065 -124.42 18.15 -10.00
CA THR A 1065 -124.64 18.80 -8.70
C THR A 1065 -124.24 17.93 -7.51
N SER A 1066 -123.56 16.80 -7.74
CA SER A 1066 -123.23 15.81 -6.71
C SER A 1066 -121.72 15.74 -6.43
N GLY A 1067 -121.24 16.62 -5.54
CA GLY A 1067 -119.89 16.53 -4.98
C GLY A 1067 -119.83 15.66 -3.73
N VAL A 1068 -118.65 15.09 -3.46
CA VAL A 1068 -118.30 14.39 -2.21
C VAL A 1068 -117.33 15.29 -1.42
N GLU A 1069 -117.60 15.46 -0.13
CA GLU A 1069 -116.75 16.20 0.81
C GLU A 1069 -115.95 15.19 1.65
N ILE A 1070 -114.62 15.34 1.71
CA ILE A 1070 -113.70 14.43 2.41
C ILE A 1070 -112.68 15.27 3.22
N ASP A 1071 -112.56 14.97 4.51
CA ASP A 1071 -111.55 15.56 5.40
C ASP A 1071 -110.29 14.70 5.50
N PHE A 1072 -109.11 15.33 5.54
CA PHE A 1072 -107.84 14.64 5.75
C PHE A 1072 -107.16 15.11 7.06
N PRO A 1073 -107.20 14.31 8.15
CA PRO A 1073 -106.46 14.63 9.38
C PRO A 1073 -104.96 14.38 9.18
N LEU A 1074 -104.16 15.46 9.11
CA LEU A 1074 -102.70 15.39 8.97
C LEU A 1074 -101.99 15.33 10.34
N PRO A 1075 -100.98 14.47 10.55
CA PRO A 1075 -100.11 14.52 11.72
C PRO A 1075 -99.23 15.79 11.73
N ASP A 1076 -99.05 16.38 12.92
CA ASP A 1076 -98.27 17.62 13.09
C ASP A 1076 -96.84 17.52 12.55
N GLY A 1077 -96.37 18.61 11.92
CA GLY A 1077 -94.98 18.79 11.52
C GLY A 1077 -94.54 18.15 10.20
N SER A 1078 -95.41 17.47 9.44
CA SER A 1078 -95.07 16.94 8.10
C SER A 1078 -95.56 17.84 6.96
N ALA A 1079 -94.72 18.05 5.94
CA ALA A 1079 -95.08 18.77 4.72
C ALA A 1079 -95.66 17.80 3.66
N TYR A 1080 -96.67 18.27 2.92
CA TYR A 1080 -97.30 17.53 1.82
C TYR A 1080 -97.63 18.49 0.67
N ALA A 1081 -97.69 17.96 -0.55
CA ALA A 1081 -98.19 18.67 -1.71
C ALA A 1081 -99.24 17.84 -2.45
N VAL A 1082 -100.06 18.52 -3.25
CA VAL A 1082 -101.00 17.88 -4.18
C VAL A 1082 -100.40 17.93 -5.58
N MET A 1083 -100.25 16.76 -6.19
CA MET A 1083 -99.91 16.64 -7.61
C MET A 1083 -101.11 16.14 -8.40
N TYR A 1084 -101.27 16.66 -9.62
CA TYR A 1084 -102.28 16.18 -10.56
C TYR A 1084 -101.63 15.75 -11.88
N TRP A 1085 -102.20 14.72 -12.52
CA TRP A 1085 -101.74 14.18 -13.79
C TRP A 1085 -102.38 14.92 -14.95
N ASN A 1086 -101.57 15.56 -15.81
CA ASN A 1086 -102.06 16.32 -16.97
C ASN A 1086 -101.20 16.04 -18.20
N ASN A 1087 -101.81 15.50 -19.27
CA ASN A 1087 -101.21 15.29 -20.59
C ASN A 1087 -99.78 14.68 -20.60
N GLY A 1088 -99.49 13.78 -19.66
CA GLY A 1088 -98.21 13.06 -19.59
C GLY A 1088 -97.19 13.56 -18.57
N GLN A 1089 -97.52 14.54 -17.71
CA GLN A 1089 -96.65 14.98 -16.61
C GLN A 1089 -97.40 15.20 -15.29
N TRP A 1090 -96.68 15.01 -14.17
CA TRP A 1090 -97.12 15.36 -12.82
C TRP A 1090 -96.82 16.83 -12.55
N VAL A 1091 -97.82 17.59 -12.11
CA VAL A 1091 -97.67 19.03 -11.80
C VAL A 1091 -98.02 19.30 -10.33
N GLU A 1092 -97.10 19.93 -9.60
CA GLU A 1092 -97.32 20.38 -8.21
C GLU A 1092 -98.14 21.68 -8.19
N ILE A 1093 -99.29 21.67 -7.51
CA ILE A 1093 -100.17 22.85 -7.42
C ILE A 1093 -99.57 23.86 -6.43
N THR A 1094 -98.84 24.86 -6.95
CA THR A 1094 -97.92 25.68 -6.14
C THR A 1094 -98.25 27.17 -6.03
N GLN A 1095 -98.81 27.82 -7.06
CA GLN A 1095 -99.16 29.26 -7.03
C GLN A 1095 -100.40 29.58 -7.90
N PRO A 1096 -101.14 30.68 -7.61
CA PRO A 1096 -102.38 31.02 -8.33
C PRO A 1096 -102.13 31.53 -9.76
N MET A 1097 -102.84 30.94 -10.73
CA MET A 1097 -102.87 31.43 -12.12
C MET A 1097 -103.80 32.63 -12.29
N ASN A 1098 -103.52 33.48 -13.28
CA ASN A 1098 -104.32 34.67 -13.56
C ASN A 1098 -105.61 34.34 -14.37
N ALA A 1099 -106.57 35.26 -14.36
CA ALA A 1099 -107.89 35.05 -14.95
C ALA A 1099 -107.94 34.99 -16.49
N GLY A 1100 -106.88 35.39 -17.20
CA GLY A 1100 -106.83 35.35 -18.67
C GLY A 1100 -106.54 33.95 -19.20
N ASP A 1101 -105.43 33.36 -18.73
CA ASP A 1101 -105.00 32.02 -19.16
C ASP A 1101 -105.99 30.92 -18.75
N LEU A 1102 -106.67 31.12 -17.61
CA LEU A 1102 -107.69 30.23 -17.08
C LEU A 1102 -108.96 30.15 -17.96
N PHE A 1103 -109.31 31.23 -18.68
CA PHE A 1103 -110.54 31.29 -19.50
C PHE A 1103 -110.53 30.34 -20.69
N ASN A 1104 -109.35 30.09 -21.29
CA ASN A 1104 -109.20 29.21 -22.44
C ASN A 1104 -109.27 27.71 -22.08
N ILE A 1105 -109.01 27.35 -20.81
CA ILE A 1105 -108.96 25.96 -20.35
C ILE A 1105 -110.34 25.46 -19.87
N LEU A 1106 -111.15 26.32 -19.24
CA LEU A 1106 -112.37 25.91 -18.51
C LEU A 1106 -113.68 25.92 -19.32
N SER A 1107 -113.65 26.08 -20.64
CA SER A 1107 -114.85 26.36 -21.47
C SER A 1107 -115.86 25.20 -21.66
N LYS A 1108 -115.84 24.16 -20.82
CA LYS A 1108 -116.78 23.02 -20.85
C LYS A 1108 -117.29 22.53 -19.47
N ASN A 1109 -117.84 23.43 -18.65
CA ASN A 1109 -118.78 23.14 -17.54
C ASN A 1109 -118.32 22.03 -16.55
N ALA A 1110 -117.47 22.30 -15.54
CA ALA A 1110 -117.79 23.06 -14.30
C ALA A 1110 -118.79 22.33 -13.38
N ALA A 1111 -118.61 22.31 -12.04
CA ALA A 1111 -118.05 23.36 -11.17
C ALA A 1111 -117.02 22.92 -10.07
N VAL A 1112 -116.40 23.91 -9.41
CA VAL A 1112 -115.33 23.79 -8.39
C VAL A 1112 -115.41 25.00 -7.44
N GLU A 1113 -115.27 24.83 -6.12
CA GLU A 1113 -115.12 25.94 -5.15
C GLU A 1113 -113.71 26.01 -4.52
N LEU A 1114 -113.34 27.17 -3.98
CA LEU A 1114 -112.00 27.45 -3.42
C LEU A 1114 -112.07 27.74 -1.92
N TYR A 1115 -111.20 27.12 -1.12
CA TYR A 1115 -110.81 27.62 0.21
C TYR A 1115 -109.29 27.52 0.50
N LYS A 1116 -108.87 27.91 1.71
CA LYS A 1116 -107.65 28.70 1.96
C LYS A 1116 -106.86 28.21 3.17
N MET A 1117 -105.54 28.09 3.03
CA MET A 1117 -104.63 27.72 4.12
C MET A 1117 -104.13 28.92 4.93
N SER A 1118 -104.06 28.77 6.26
CA SER A 1118 -103.25 29.59 7.17
C SER A 1118 -102.99 28.84 8.48
N SER A 1119 -101.88 29.14 9.15
CA SER A 1119 -101.32 28.35 10.26
C SER A 1119 -101.88 28.67 11.67
N SER A 1120 -101.53 27.78 12.61
CA SER A 1120 -101.67 27.82 14.08
C SER A 1120 -103.00 27.32 14.69
N ASN A 1121 -102.85 26.29 15.53
CA ASN A 1121 -103.77 25.64 16.49
C ASN A 1121 -105.26 25.42 16.15
N SER A 1122 -105.67 24.15 16.33
CA SER A 1122 -107.03 23.63 16.49
C SER A 1122 -108.01 23.84 15.32
N SER A 1123 -108.26 22.73 14.61
CA SER A 1123 -109.55 22.40 13.96
C SER A 1123 -110.20 23.48 13.09
N PHE A 1124 -109.73 23.60 11.84
CA PHE A 1124 -110.55 24.09 10.73
C PHE A 1124 -110.39 23.20 9.50
N GLN A 1125 -111.53 22.81 8.92
CA GLN A 1125 -111.62 21.99 7.72
C GLN A 1125 -111.50 22.88 6.47
N ASN A 1126 -110.96 22.33 5.38
CA ASN A 1126 -110.88 22.99 4.07
C ASN A 1126 -111.40 22.04 3.00
N VAL A 1127 -112.53 22.39 2.40
CA VAL A 1127 -113.25 21.55 1.43
C VAL A 1127 -112.60 21.62 0.06
N LEU A 1128 -112.43 20.46 -0.58
CA LEU A 1128 -112.14 20.31 -2.01
C LEU A 1128 -113.38 19.77 -2.72
N THR A 1129 -113.96 20.57 -3.63
CA THR A 1129 -114.99 20.14 -4.59
C THR A 1129 -114.43 20.25 -6.00
N THR A 1130 -114.26 19.13 -6.72
CA THR A 1130 -113.53 19.13 -8.00
C THR A 1130 -114.21 18.32 -9.11
N ASP A 1131 -114.93 18.99 -10.02
CA ASP A 1131 -115.41 18.41 -11.29
C ASP A 1131 -114.28 18.32 -12.33
N LEU A 1132 -113.15 17.68 -11.97
CA LEU A 1132 -111.93 17.60 -12.79
C LEU A 1132 -111.62 16.15 -13.19
N THR A 1133 -111.54 15.89 -14.51
CA THR A 1133 -111.18 14.58 -15.06
C THR A 1133 -109.65 14.39 -15.09
N GLY A 1134 -109.07 14.04 -13.95
CA GLY A 1134 -107.64 13.73 -13.80
C GLY A 1134 -107.36 12.98 -12.51
N ILE A 1135 -106.22 12.28 -12.44
CA ILE A 1135 -105.78 11.59 -11.21
C ILE A 1135 -105.04 12.60 -10.33
N PHE A 1136 -105.46 12.67 -9.06
CA PHE A 1136 -104.82 13.46 -8.01
C PHE A 1136 -104.18 12.53 -6.98
N VAL A 1137 -103.04 12.94 -6.43
CA VAL A 1137 -102.33 12.20 -5.38
C VAL A 1137 -101.75 13.14 -4.35
N LEU A 1138 -101.88 12.75 -3.08
CA LEU A 1138 -101.20 13.38 -1.96
C LEU A 1138 -99.78 12.80 -1.87
N VAL A 1139 -98.77 13.67 -1.96
CA VAL A 1139 -97.37 13.29 -1.85
C VAL A 1139 -96.73 13.99 -0.66
N LYS A 1140 -95.97 13.25 0.14
CA LYS A 1140 -95.15 13.81 1.22
C LYS A 1140 -93.93 14.50 0.61
N LYS A 1141 -93.57 15.68 1.12
CA LYS A 1141 -92.44 16.52 0.71
C LYS A 1141 -91.36 16.59 1.81
#